data_AF-G5F4A7-F1
#
_entry.id   AF-G5F4A7-F1
#
_cell.length_a   1.000
_cell.length_b   1.000
_cell.length_c   1.000
_cell.angle_alpha   90.00
_cell.angle_beta   90.00
_cell.angle_gamma   90.00
#
_symmetry.space_group_name_H-M   'P 1'
#
loop_
_entity.id
_entity.type
_entity.pdbx_description
1 polymer ?
#
loop_
_entity_poly.entity_id
_entity_poly.type
_entity_poly.pdbx_seq_one_letter_code
_entity_poly.pdbx_strand_id
1 'polypeptide(L)'
;MDMTPGSQRTLASASARELLHGALRTSDEGEGWVRPWRFSPIQMRALGSCQAWHPGLYRQMARTTAGVTLEFTTDSSEVALELLLDDEPRGTRAVLDYVDPEGEAFPHDGVSCEVDGRHLGLRQPSGDDDCVVFSLDDPDAAPADGVMQLPGMGDTHHVRIWLPCLRGCRLRDVVGNGSFVRGVAARRELLVLGDSIAQGFVSDDPFQAWPALLASRLDLDLVNQGIGGQVFQPGTLLGLAQAVDPACIVVELGANYRYEPCRERLVTRDVRGYLLELSRLWSRVPIWVMSPLWHDEEAYPSHSMSCWRSVPLFLAAHCAPHDQMTLLDGGRLLDHRASLMADGFEHPNAEGSRQLARRLWVRMMMRRGDVEERRTRAQTLLEGAPRRCFPLQEELRRGIGEVLFAEEGCVALSLVPGQVTIWGRDRELAHDVLLMLDDVELVYCLEPALVRDVCLTLGLESVSPVSICVCQGRPKPAAKGHRPSRPREVRPLDASFASVVRERYSHPEYLRQGELEGLLKQGLLLGGFEGGELVGFVGEHPGGSMGMLEVFPEHRGRGWGEALERAKIEDQLARGLRPWCEVWPENRDSLRLQRRLGLKVQAANESCYISRAPEAGEVVAPEGAGDGWAHGAGEEPAQGGDTAQTDEPPACAGDGPRH
;
A
#
# COMPACT_ATOMS: atom_id res chain seq x y z
N MET A 1 -47.27 2.53 10.24
CA MET A 1 -47.91 3.11 11.45
C MET A 1 -49.17 3.86 11.01
N ASP A 2 -50.21 3.92 11.84
CA ASP A 2 -51.42 4.72 11.56
C ASP A 2 -51.09 6.22 11.63
N MET A 3 -51.44 6.97 10.58
CA MET A 3 -51.12 8.39 10.43
C MET A 3 -52.29 9.28 10.85
N THR A 4 -52.23 9.85 12.05
CA THR A 4 -53.15 10.92 12.49
C THR A 4 -52.85 12.24 11.77
N PRO A 5 -53.84 12.88 11.11
CA PRO A 5 -53.61 14.13 10.39
C PRO A 5 -53.54 15.33 11.35
N GLY A 6 -52.33 15.70 11.79
CA GLY A 6 -52.12 16.70 12.86
C GLY A 6 -50.96 17.68 12.70
N SER A 7 -50.02 17.47 11.77
CA SER A 7 -49.09 18.48 11.28
C SER A 7 -48.36 17.97 10.04
N GLN A 8 -48.53 18.61 8.88
CA GLN A 8 -47.61 18.39 7.76
C GLN A 8 -46.29 19.08 8.11
N ARG A 9 -45.39 18.35 8.79
CA ARG A 9 -43.96 18.66 8.75
C ARG A 9 -43.53 18.40 7.31
N THR A 10 -43.14 19.45 6.59
CA THR A 10 -42.55 19.30 5.26
C THR A 10 -41.21 18.60 5.45
N LEU A 11 -41.12 17.33 5.03
CA LEU A 11 -39.85 16.61 4.96
C LEU A 11 -38.95 17.34 3.97
N ALA A 12 -37.65 17.42 4.27
CA ALA A 12 -36.68 17.91 3.31
C ALA A 12 -36.52 16.89 2.19
N SER A 13 -36.48 17.31 0.92
CA SER A 13 -36.24 16.39 -0.19
C SER A 13 -35.37 17.02 -1.27
N ALA A 14 -34.65 16.17 -1.98
CA ALA A 14 -33.89 16.52 -3.18
C ALA A 14 -33.98 15.38 -4.20
N SER A 15 -34.04 15.71 -5.49
CA SER A 15 -34.06 14.69 -6.53
C SER A 15 -32.73 13.95 -6.56
N ALA A 16 -32.80 12.61 -6.57
CA ALA A 16 -31.62 11.76 -6.68
C ALA A 16 -30.73 12.15 -7.87
N ARG A 17 -31.33 12.65 -8.97
CA ARG A 17 -30.65 13.19 -10.16
C ARG A 17 -29.59 14.24 -9.82
N GLU A 18 -29.84 15.09 -8.82
CA GLU A 18 -28.99 16.22 -8.43
C GLU A 18 -27.91 15.82 -7.43
N LEU A 19 -27.98 14.60 -6.88
CA LEU A 19 -27.06 14.07 -5.88
C LEU A 19 -26.09 13.02 -6.47
N LEU A 20 -26.23 12.65 -7.74
CA LEU A 20 -25.50 11.55 -8.37
C LEU A 20 -24.03 11.90 -8.67
N HIS A 21 -23.12 11.05 -8.19
CA HIS A 21 -21.71 11.02 -8.56
C HIS A 21 -21.38 9.69 -9.28
N GLY A 22 -20.34 9.68 -10.13
CA GLY A 22 -19.88 8.48 -10.85
C GLY A 22 -20.72 8.03 -12.06
N ALA A 23 -21.89 8.61 -12.28
CA ALA A 23 -22.73 8.33 -13.45
C ALA A 23 -22.40 9.24 -14.65
N LEU A 24 -22.04 8.64 -15.80
CA LEU A 24 -21.76 9.39 -17.05
C LEU A 24 -22.99 10.09 -17.63
N ARG A 25 -24.17 9.57 -17.33
CA ARG A 25 -25.47 10.10 -17.78
C ARG A 25 -26.60 9.49 -16.97
N THR A 26 -27.76 10.10 -17.08
CA THR A 26 -29.04 9.56 -16.59
C THR A 26 -30.02 9.40 -17.75
N SER A 27 -30.90 8.39 -17.67
CA SER A 27 -32.15 8.33 -18.44
C SER A 27 -33.30 8.81 -17.57
N ASP A 28 -34.29 9.44 -18.17
CA ASP A 28 -35.61 9.67 -17.58
C ASP A 28 -36.48 8.43 -17.81
N GLU A 29 -37.15 7.93 -16.77
CA GLU A 29 -38.02 6.74 -16.81
C GLU A 29 -39.49 7.12 -16.51
N GLY A 30 -39.81 8.42 -16.39
CA GLY A 30 -41.13 8.94 -16.05
C GLY A 30 -41.38 9.10 -14.55
N GLU A 31 -42.37 9.93 -14.18
CA GLU A 31 -42.83 10.13 -12.79
C GLU A 31 -41.73 10.52 -11.78
N GLY A 32 -40.68 11.20 -12.26
CA GLY A 32 -39.51 11.60 -11.46
C GLY A 32 -38.43 10.52 -11.34
N TRP A 33 -38.71 9.28 -11.77
CA TRP A 33 -37.73 8.20 -11.76
C TRP A 33 -36.62 8.43 -12.81
N VAL A 34 -35.39 8.22 -12.37
CA VAL A 34 -34.18 8.36 -13.17
C VAL A 34 -33.33 7.11 -13.07
N ARG A 35 -32.68 6.75 -14.17
CA ARG A 35 -31.72 5.64 -14.22
C ARG A 35 -30.30 6.17 -14.45
N PRO A 36 -29.38 6.05 -13.49
CA PRO A 36 -27.97 6.35 -13.73
C PRO A 36 -27.32 5.30 -14.64
N TRP A 37 -26.27 5.70 -15.37
CA TRP A 37 -25.52 4.82 -16.26
C TRP A 37 -24.01 5.06 -16.17
N ARG A 38 -23.26 3.96 -16.00
CA ARG A 38 -21.79 3.94 -16.02
C ARG A 38 -21.18 4.11 -17.42
N PHE A 39 -22.00 4.03 -18.48
CA PHE A 39 -21.55 3.95 -19.88
C PHE A 39 -22.33 4.86 -20.83
N SER A 40 -21.61 5.48 -21.77
CA SER A 40 -22.21 6.27 -22.85
C SER A 40 -23.00 5.38 -23.83
N PRO A 41 -23.97 5.92 -24.59
CA PRO A 41 -24.72 5.14 -25.58
C PRO A 41 -23.83 4.59 -26.72
N ILE A 42 -22.65 5.17 -26.93
CA ILE A 42 -21.66 4.68 -27.90
C ILE A 42 -20.94 3.45 -27.34
N GLN A 43 -20.49 3.52 -26.09
CA GLN A 43 -19.86 2.40 -25.38
C GLN A 43 -20.80 1.19 -25.31
N MET A 44 -22.07 1.41 -24.97
CA MET A 44 -23.10 0.35 -24.96
C MET A 44 -23.29 -0.36 -26.31
N ARG A 45 -23.02 0.33 -27.44
CA ARG A 45 -23.01 -0.29 -28.77
C ARG A 45 -21.73 -1.08 -29.04
N ALA A 46 -20.58 -0.58 -28.59
CA ALA A 46 -19.29 -1.28 -28.72
C ALA A 46 -19.28 -2.60 -27.91
N LEU A 47 -19.65 -2.52 -26.63
CA LEU A 47 -19.80 -3.68 -25.71
C LEU A 47 -20.78 -4.73 -26.23
N GLY A 48 -21.75 -4.31 -27.04
CA GLY A 48 -22.72 -5.20 -27.67
C GLY A 48 -22.37 -5.70 -29.08
N SER A 49 -21.25 -5.28 -29.64
CA SER A 49 -20.88 -5.57 -31.04
C SER A 49 -20.35 -6.99 -31.24
N CYS A 50 -20.17 -7.40 -32.49
CA CYS A 50 -19.47 -8.64 -32.83
C CYS A 50 -17.95 -8.62 -32.56
N GLN A 51 -17.41 -7.52 -32.02
CA GLN A 51 -16.02 -7.41 -31.55
C GLN A 51 -15.89 -7.72 -30.06
N ALA A 52 -17.00 -7.71 -29.31
CA ALA A 52 -17.02 -8.12 -27.91
C ALA A 52 -16.94 -9.64 -27.80
N TRP A 53 -16.29 -10.16 -26.75
CA TRP A 53 -16.19 -11.60 -26.52
C TRP A 53 -17.54 -12.19 -26.10
N HIS A 54 -18.22 -11.53 -25.16
CA HIS A 54 -19.53 -11.93 -24.65
C HIS A 54 -20.55 -10.77 -24.74
N PRO A 55 -21.00 -10.37 -25.95
CA PRO A 55 -21.86 -9.19 -26.16
C PRO A 55 -23.25 -9.25 -25.51
N GLY A 56 -23.69 -10.43 -25.05
CA GLY A 56 -24.87 -10.58 -24.20
C GLY A 56 -24.58 -10.20 -22.76
N LEU A 57 -23.55 -10.82 -22.17
CA LEU A 57 -23.08 -10.58 -20.81
C LEU A 57 -22.66 -9.11 -20.61
N TYR A 58 -21.83 -8.56 -21.49
CA TYR A 58 -21.31 -7.20 -21.32
C TYR A 58 -22.42 -6.15 -21.34
N ARG A 59 -23.44 -6.30 -22.21
CA ARG A 59 -24.63 -5.44 -22.22
C ARG A 59 -25.46 -5.54 -20.93
N GLN A 60 -25.45 -6.71 -20.29
CA GLN A 60 -26.20 -6.95 -19.07
C GLN A 60 -25.48 -6.34 -17.87
N MET A 61 -24.19 -6.61 -17.72
CA MET A 61 -23.30 -6.06 -16.69
C MET A 61 -23.16 -4.53 -16.79
N ALA A 62 -23.08 -3.97 -17.99
CA ALA A 62 -23.01 -2.52 -18.20
C ALA A 62 -24.30 -1.74 -17.83
N ARG A 63 -25.36 -2.43 -17.39
CA ARG A 63 -26.56 -1.82 -16.80
C ARG A 63 -26.50 -1.68 -15.28
N THR A 64 -25.56 -2.35 -14.61
CA THR A 64 -25.43 -2.26 -13.15
C THR A 64 -24.93 -0.89 -12.73
N THR A 65 -25.12 -0.55 -11.46
CA THR A 65 -24.79 0.76 -10.88
C THR A 65 -23.51 0.77 -10.04
N ALA A 66 -22.65 -0.23 -10.20
CA ALA A 66 -21.36 -0.35 -9.50
C ALA A 66 -20.59 0.96 -9.40
N GLY A 67 -20.26 1.37 -8.17
CA GLY A 67 -19.47 2.57 -7.89
C GLY A 67 -20.17 3.91 -8.15
N VAL A 68 -21.44 3.92 -8.57
CA VAL A 68 -22.27 5.13 -8.62
C VAL A 68 -22.78 5.43 -7.20
N THR A 69 -22.80 6.70 -6.81
CA THR A 69 -23.23 7.13 -5.47
C THR A 69 -24.24 8.28 -5.54
N LEU A 70 -24.98 8.46 -4.44
CA LEU A 70 -25.62 9.75 -4.12
C LEU A 70 -24.83 10.41 -2.99
N GLU A 71 -24.45 11.68 -3.13
CA GLU A 71 -23.63 12.38 -2.13
C GLU A 71 -24.20 13.77 -1.79
N PHE A 72 -24.44 14.00 -0.50
CA PHE A 72 -25.15 15.17 -0.02
C PHE A 72 -24.82 15.53 1.43
N THR A 73 -25.19 16.74 1.82
CA THR A 73 -25.22 17.19 3.21
C THR A 73 -26.66 17.36 3.68
N THR A 74 -26.92 17.03 4.95
CA THR A 74 -28.24 17.16 5.59
C THR A 74 -28.11 17.34 7.10
N ASP A 75 -29.11 17.96 7.71
CA ASP A 75 -29.35 18.01 9.17
C ASP A 75 -30.42 16.99 9.63
N SER A 76 -30.71 15.99 8.78
CA SER A 76 -31.65 14.92 9.09
C SER A 76 -30.98 13.86 9.97
N SER A 77 -31.69 13.34 10.97
CA SER A 77 -31.26 12.15 11.72
C SER A 77 -31.60 10.85 10.99
N GLU A 78 -32.52 10.91 10.01
CA GLU A 78 -32.94 9.78 9.17
C GLU A 78 -33.22 10.26 7.74
N VAL A 79 -32.79 9.46 6.76
CA VAL A 79 -33.10 9.65 5.33
C VAL A 79 -33.63 8.37 4.70
N ALA A 80 -34.60 8.53 3.81
CA ALA A 80 -35.10 7.50 2.92
C ALA A 80 -34.67 7.79 1.47
N LEU A 81 -34.06 6.82 0.82
CA LEU A 81 -33.82 6.82 -0.63
C LEU A 81 -34.94 6.05 -1.33
N GLU A 82 -35.62 6.69 -2.27
CA GLU A 82 -36.58 6.01 -3.15
C GLU A 82 -35.84 5.26 -4.28
N LEU A 83 -35.98 3.94 -4.29
CA LEU A 83 -35.17 3.01 -5.06
C LEU A 83 -36.00 1.84 -5.60
N LEU A 84 -35.92 1.62 -6.90
CA LEU A 84 -36.41 0.40 -7.55
C LEU A 84 -35.22 -0.37 -8.15
N LEU A 85 -34.92 -1.55 -7.59
CA LEU A 85 -33.94 -2.47 -8.17
C LEU A 85 -34.45 -3.06 -9.49
N ASP A 86 -33.53 -3.35 -10.41
CA ASP A 86 -33.81 -4.19 -11.58
C ASP A 86 -33.74 -5.68 -11.20
N ASP A 87 -34.38 -6.52 -12.03
CA ASP A 87 -34.20 -7.98 -12.00
C ASP A 87 -32.72 -8.36 -11.98
N GLU A 88 -32.38 -9.39 -11.20
CA GLU A 88 -31.01 -9.88 -11.11
C GLU A 88 -30.47 -10.34 -12.47
N PRO A 89 -29.30 -9.84 -12.89
CA PRO A 89 -28.63 -10.34 -14.07
C PRO A 89 -28.29 -11.84 -14.00
N ARG A 90 -28.62 -12.58 -15.08
CA ARG A 90 -28.16 -13.96 -15.27
C ARG A 90 -26.65 -14.14 -15.12
N GLY A 91 -25.85 -13.17 -15.58
CA GLY A 91 -24.39 -13.19 -15.38
C GLY A 91 -23.97 -13.05 -13.92
N THR A 92 -24.75 -12.32 -13.11
CA THR A 92 -24.56 -12.24 -11.65
C THR A 92 -24.91 -13.57 -11.00
N ARG A 93 -26.13 -14.09 -11.25
CA ARG A 93 -26.60 -15.38 -10.72
C ARG A 93 -25.59 -16.50 -10.97
N ALA A 94 -25.07 -16.61 -12.20
CA ALA A 94 -24.10 -17.62 -12.57
C ALA A 94 -22.77 -17.58 -11.78
N VAL A 95 -22.41 -16.46 -11.14
CA VAL A 95 -21.26 -16.39 -10.22
C VAL A 95 -21.70 -16.60 -8.77
N LEU A 96 -22.87 -16.07 -8.36
CA LEU A 96 -23.42 -16.33 -7.04
C LEU A 96 -23.71 -17.81 -6.79
N ASP A 97 -24.05 -18.58 -7.83
CA ASP A 97 -24.22 -20.05 -7.74
C ASP A 97 -22.94 -20.82 -7.33
N TYR A 98 -21.76 -20.17 -7.32
CA TYR A 98 -20.51 -20.71 -6.77
C TYR A 98 -20.21 -20.27 -5.32
N VAL A 99 -20.99 -19.33 -4.77
CA VAL A 99 -20.74 -18.67 -3.46
C VAL A 99 -21.89 -18.87 -2.48
N ASP A 100 -23.15 -18.82 -2.95
CA ASP A 100 -24.34 -19.17 -2.16
C ASP A 100 -24.20 -20.65 -1.68
N PRO A 101 -24.17 -20.93 -0.36
CA PRO A 101 -24.15 -22.30 0.14
C PRO A 101 -25.49 -23.02 -0.16
N GLU A 102 -25.46 -24.35 -0.31
CA GLU A 102 -26.63 -25.14 -0.73
C GLU A 102 -27.89 -24.85 0.14
N GLY A 103 -28.83 -24.09 -0.42
CA GLY A 103 -30.15 -23.84 0.17
C GLY A 103 -30.33 -22.51 0.89
N GLU A 104 -29.29 -21.68 1.03
CA GLU A 104 -29.39 -20.34 1.66
C GLU A 104 -28.90 -19.26 0.70
N ALA A 105 -29.82 -18.41 0.23
CA ALA A 105 -29.50 -17.28 -0.64
C ALA A 105 -29.12 -16.05 0.21
N PHE A 106 -27.89 -15.57 0.07
CA PHE A 106 -27.42 -14.38 0.78
C PHE A 106 -27.62 -13.10 -0.05
N PRO A 107 -27.87 -11.94 0.59
CA PRO A 107 -27.98 -10.66 -0.09
C PRO A 107 -26.58 -10.13 -0.50
N HIS A 108 -25.95 -10.75 -1.48
CA HIS A 108 -24.61 -10.41 -2.02
C HIS A 108 -24.51 -9.04 -2.74
N ASP A 109 -25.56 -8.20 -2.68
CA ASP A 109 -25.62 -6.87 -3.30
C ASP A 109 -26.83 -6.07 -2.76
N GLY A 110 -26.78 -4.74 -2.84
CA GLY A 110 -27.81 -3.86 -2.28
C GLY A 110 -27.40 -2.40 -2.31
N VAL A 111 -27.75 -1.65 -1.27
CA VAL A 111 -27.37 -0.25 -1.08
C VAL A 111 -26.68 -0.10 0.26
N SER A 112 -25.53 0.57 0.32
CA SER A 112 -24.85 0.87 1.59
C SER A 112 -24.60 2.36 1.75
N CYS A 113 -24.26 2.79 2.97
CA CYS A 113 -24.14 4.20 3.30
C CYS A 113 -22.88 4.48 4.12
N GLU A 114 -22.21 5.59 3.82
CA GLU A 114 -21.22 6.25 4.66
C GLU A 114 -21.80 7.57 5.20
N VAL A 115 -21.62 7.82 6.49
CA VAL A 115 -22.03 9.07 7.17
C VAL A 115 -20.85 9.57 7.98
N ASP A 116 -20.32 10.76 7.66
CA ASP A 116 -19.18 11.38 8.36
C ASP A 116 -17.94 10.44 8.49
N GLY A 117 -17.74 9.58 7.50
CA GLY A 117 -16.67 8.57 7.46
C GLY A 117 -17.00 7.24 8.17
N ARG A 118 -18.18 7.10 8.78
CA ARG A 118 -18.69 5.87 9.38
C ARG A 118 -19.55 5.09 8.39
N HIS A 119 -19.20 3.84 8.15
CA HIS A 119 -19.98 2.93 7.29
C HIS A 119 -21.15 2.29 8.05
N LEU A 120 -22.35 2.33 7.49
CA LEU A 120 -23.60 1.83 8.08
C LEU A 120 -24.00 0.41 7.61
N GLY A 121 -23.23 -0.18 6.69
CA GLY A 121 -23.48 -1.50 6.12
C GLY A 121 -24.60 -1.57 5.09
N LEU A 122 -24.80 -2.78 4.58
CA LEU A 122 -25.73 -3.11 3.51
C LEU A 122 -27.20 -3.04 3.94
N ARG A 123 -28.04 -2.53 3.03
CA ARG A 123 -29.51 -2.56 3.10
C ARG A 123 -30.09 -2.98 1.75
N GLN A 124 -31.29 -3.57 1.80
CA GLN A 124 -32.13 -3.83 0.64
C GLN A 124 -33.53 -3.23 0.89
N PRO A 125 -34.32 -2.93 -0.17
CA PRO A 125 -35.72 -2.56 -0.03
C PRO A 125 -36.52 -3.63 0.75
N SER A 126 -37.49 -3.19 1.54
CA SER A 126 -38.25 -4.06 2.44
C SER A 126 -39.54 -4.55 1.80
N GLY A 127 -39.54 -5.74 1.21
CA GLY A 127 -40.74 -6.34 0.61
C GLY A 127 -41.23 -5.53 -0.60
N ASP A 128 -42.45 -4.98 -0.51
CA ASP A 128 -43.07 -4.15 -1.56
C ASP A 128 -42.78 -2.63 -1.39
N ASP A 129 -41.95 -2.21 -0.42
CA ASP A 129 -41.59 -0.80 -0.21
C ASP A 129 -40.48 -0.34 -1.17
N ASP A 130 -40.79 0.62 -2.05
CA ASP A 130 -39.87 1.26 -3.01
C ASP A 130 -38.81 2.19 -2.35
N CYS A 131 -38.40 1.92 -1.10
CA CYS A 131 -37.45 2.77 -0.36
C CYS A 131 -36.48 2.01 0.55
N VAL A 132 -35.31 2.61 0.76
CA VAL A 132 -34.28 2.18 1.70
C VAL A 132 -34.02 3.30 2.71
N VAL A 133 -34.11 2.99 4.01
CA VAL A 133 -33.99 3.97 5.10
C VAL A 133 -32.68 3.80 5.85
N PHE A 134 -32.00 4.92 6.13
CA PHE A 134 -30.77 5.00 6.91
C PHE A 134 -30.94 5.97 8.09
N SER A 135 -30.62 5.50 9.30
CA SER A 135 -30.40 6.36 10.47
C SER A 135 -28.99 6.93 10.40
N LEU A 136 -28.88 8.26 10.42
CA LEU A 136 -27.62 8.99 10.23
C LEU A 136 -26.90 9.26 11.56
N ASP A 137 -27.65 9.52 12.64
CA ASP A 137 -27.12 9.68 14.00
C ASP A 137 -26.22 8.49 14.39
N ASP A 138 -25.15 8.77 15.13
CA ASP A 138 -24.34 7.75 15.80
C ASP A 138 -25.14 7.18 16.99
N PRO A 139 -25.44 5.87 17.07
CA PRO A 139 -26.21 5.31 18.18
C PRO A 139 -25.57 5.53 19.56
N ASP A 140 -24.26 5.73 19.64
CA ASP A 140 -23.57 6.05 20.90
C ASP A 140 -23.68 7.54 21.30
N ALA A 141 -24.07 8.41 20.36
CA ALA A 141 -24.32 9.84 20.57
C ALA A 141 -25.80 10.25 20.36
N ALA A 142 -26.66 9.32 19.95
CA ALA A 142 -28.04 9.57 19.58
C ALA A 142 -28.87 10.05 20.78
N PRO A 143 -29.94 10.85 20.55
CA PRO A 143 -30.93 11.13 21.57
C PRO A 143 -31.53 9.82 22.13
N ALA A 144 -31.86 9.81 23.42
CA ALA A 144 -32.47 8.65 24.05
C ALA A 144 -33.76 8.20 23.32
N ASP A 145 -34.01 6.89 23.28
CA ASP A 145 -35.12 6.24 22.57
C ASP A 145 -36.44 7.04 22.66
N GLY A 146 -36.98 7.39 21.49
CA GLY A 146 -38.24 8.14 21.36
C GLY A 146 -38.11 9.67 21.36
N VAL A 147 -36.91 10.24 21.53
CA VAL A 147 -36.66 11.68 21.36
C VAL A 147 -36.32 12.00 19.90
N MET A 148 -37.35 12.28 19.08
CA MET A 148 -37.14 12.80 17.73
C MET A 148 -36.57 14.22 17.79
N GLN A 149 -35.40 14.45 17.21
CA GLN A 149 -34.85 15.80 17.08
C GLN A 149 -35.81 16.71 16.28
N LEU A 150 -35.79 18.01 16.57
CA LEU A 150 -36.54 18.98 15.78
C LEU A 150 -35.74 19.31 14.50
N PRO A 151 -36.40 19.42 13.33
CA PRO A 151 -35.72 19.83 12.09
C PRO A 151 -34.95 21.15 12.28
N GLY A 152 -33.70 21.22 11.82
CA GLY A 152 -32.83 22.39 12.00
C GLY A 152 -32.13 22.48 13.36
N MET A 153 -32.23 21.46 14.24
CA MET A 153 -31.54 21.43 15.54
C MET A 153 -30.46 20.35 15.67
N GLY A 154 -30.28 19.50 14.66
CA GLY A 154 -29.23 18.47 14.62
C GLY A 154 -27.92 18.98 14.01
N ASP A 155 -26.87 18.16 14.15
CA ASP A 155 -25.61 18.39 13.46
C ASP A 155 -25.77 18.18 11.93
N THR A 156 -24.87 18.77 11.14
CA THR A 156 -24.86 18.57 9.69
C THR A 156 -24.00 17.37 9.33
N HIS A 157 -24.63 16.33 8.81
CA HIS A 157 -24.01 15.11 8.31
C HIS A 157 -23.57 15.26 6.84
N HIS A 158 -22.45 14.66 6.51
CA HIS A 158 -22.02 14.37 5.15
C HIS A 158 -22.32 12.91 4.81
N VAL A 159 -23.24 12.68 3.87
CA VAL A 159 -23.80 11.36 3.55
C VAL A 159 -23.43 10.96 2.14
N ARG A 160 -22.92 9.73 1.98
CA ARG A 160 -22.71 9.07 0.69
C ARG A 160 -23.45 7.73 0.68
N ILE A 161 -24.34 7.53 -0.29
CA ILE A 161 -25.08 6.28 -0.49
C ILE A 161 -24.53 5.58 -1.73
N TRP A 162 -24.04 4.36 -1.59
CA TRP A 162 -23.47 3.53 -2.66
C TRP A 162 -24.55 2.65 -3.30
N LEU A 163 -24.63 2.68 -4.63
CA LEU A 163 -25.62 1.93 -5.41
C LEU A 163 -25.16 0.50 -5.73
N PRO A 164 -26.09 -0.42 -6.08
CA PRO A 164 -25.79 -1.84 -6.28
C PRO A 164 -24.73 -2.09 -7.35
N CYS A 165 -23.82 -3.02 -7.06
CA CYS A 165 -22.72 -3.43 -7.94
C CYS A 165 -23.15 -4.44 -9.00
N LEU A 166 -24.08 -5.33 -8.64
CA LEU A 166 -24.47 -6.50 -9.42
C LEU A 166 -25.85 -6.35 -10.04
N ARG A 167 -26.64 -5.35 -9.64
CA ARG A 167 -27.92 -4.98 -10.25
C ARG A 167 -27.91 -3.53 -10.78
N GLY A 168 -28.82 -3.24 -11.69
CA GLY A 168 -29.17 -1.86 -12.03
C GLY A 168 -30.27 -1.35 -11.11
N CYS A 169 -30.51 -0.05 -11.10
CA CYS A 169 -31.63 0.53 -10.35
C CYS A 169 -32.21 1.79 -11.03
N ARG A 170 -33.38 2.19 -10.53
CA ARG A 170 -34.03 3.49 -10.76
C ARG A 170 -34.13 4.21 -9.41
N LEU A 171 -33.98 5.52 -9.43
CA LEU A 171 -33.97 6.40 -8.25
C LEU A 171 -34.99 7.52 -8.46
N ARG A 172 -35.62 8.05 -7.40
CA ARG A 172 -36.50 9.23 -7.51
C ARG A 172 -36.00 10.37 -6.63
N ASP A 173 -36.38 10.39 -5.36
CA ASP A 173 -35.96 11.41 -4.39
C ASP A 173 -35.19 10.79 -3.21
N VAL A 174 -34.35 11.61 -2.57
CA VAL A 174 -33.90 11.40 -1.18
C VAL A 174 -34.74 12.30 -0.29
N VAL A 175 -35.36 11.72 0.73
CA VAL A 175 -36.28 12.40 1.65
C VAL A 175 -35.73 12.27 3.08
N GLY A 176 -35.52 13.40 3.75
CA GLY A 176 -34.96 13.48 5.10
C GLY A 176 -35.93 14.12 6.11
N ASN A 177 -35.77 13.72 7.38
CA ASN A 177 -36.58 14.26 8.47
C ASN A 177 -36.09 15.63 9.01
N GLY A 178 -34.96 16.14 8.51
CA GLY A 178 -34.36 17.44 8.84
C GLY A 178 -34.97 18.62 8.05
N SER A 179 -34.22 19.71 7.95
CA SER A 179 -34.62 20.94 7.26
C SER A 179 -34.04 21.11 5.85
N PHE A 180 -32.97 20.40 5.49
CA PHE A 180 -32.44 20.40 4.13
C PHE A 180 -31.80 19.06 3.70
N VAL A 181 -31.79 18.81 2.39
CA VAL A 181 -30.92 17.85 1.70
C VAL A 181 -30.25 18.63 0.56
N ARG A 182 -28.91 18.63 0.49
CA ARG A 182 -28.16 19.42 -0.51
C ARG A 182 -26.98 18.64 -1.06
N GLY A 183 -26.98 18.42 -2.38
CA GLY A 183 -25.88 17.73 -3.08
C GLY A 183 -24.51 18.36 -2.85
N VAL A 184 -23.48 17.52 -2.87
CA VAL A 184 -22.06 17.92 -2.81
C VAL A 184 -21.56 18.22 -4.23
N ALA A 185 -20.49 19.01 -4.35
CA ALA A 185 -19.88 19.26 -5.66
C ALA A 185 -19.02 18.06 -6.09
N ALA A 186 -19.13 17.65 -7.36
CA ALA A 186 -18.31 16.58 -7.92
C ALA A 186 -16.80 16.90 -7.81
N ARG A 187 -16.03 15.87 -7.45
CA ARG A 187 -14.56 15.87 -7.44
C ARG A 187 -14.04 15.33 -8.78
N ARG A 188 -12.73 15.40 -9.02
CA ARG A 188 -12.11 14.68 -10.15
C ARG A 188 -12.16 13.17 -9.88
N GLU A 189 -12.15 12.38 -10.94
CA GLU A 189 -12.53 10.97 -10.81
C GLU A 189 -11.32 10.01 -10.74
N LEU A 190 -11.47 8.93 -9.98
CA LEU A 190 -10.81 7.66 -10.23
C LEU A 190 -11.62 6.94 -11.32
N LEU A 191 -11.04 6.80 -12.52
CA LEU A 191 -11.64 5.97 -13.58
C LEU A 191 -11.09 4.54 -13.48
N VAL A 192 -11.95 3.56 -13.18
CA VAL A 192 -11.57 2.14 -13.20
C VAL A 192 -12.09 1.49 -14.47
N LEU A 193 -11.19 0.88 -15.23
CA LEU A 193 -11.45 0.12 -16.45
C LEU A 193 -11.15 -1.34 -16.13
N GLY A 194 -12.15 -2.18 -15.86
CA GLY A 194 -11.87 -3.55 -15.45
C GLY A 194 -12.94 -4.59 -15.71
N ASP A 195 -12.85 -5.75 -15.04
CA ASP A 195 -13.79 -6.85 -15.25
C ASP A 195 -14.74 -7.12 -14.05
N SER A 196 -15.01 -8.36 -13.67
CA SER A 196 -15.89 -8.70 -12.54
C SER A 196 -15.29 -8.27 -11.21
N ILE A 197 -13.97 -8.34 -11.07
CA ILE A 197 -13.25 -7.95 -9.85
C ILE A 197 -13.41 -6.44 -9.63
N ALA A 198 -13.14 -5.61 -10.65
CA ALA A 198 -13.47 -4.18 -10.62
C ALA A 198 -14.96 -3.89 -10.46
N GLN A 199 -15.88 -4.67 -11.05
CA GLN A 199 -17.32 -4.42 -10.88
C GLN A 199 -17.79 -4.61 -9.43
N GLY A 200 -17.04 -5.34 -8.59
CA GLY A 200 -17.42 -5.64 -7.21
C GLY A 200 -18.24 -6.92 -7.08
N PHE A 201 -18.01 -7.92 -7.95
CA PHE A 201 -18.54 -9.27 -7.75
C PHE A 201 -18.12 -9.79 -6.37
N VAL A 202 -19.11 -10.27 -5.60
CA VAL A 202 -18.93 -10.96 -4.31
C VAL A 202 -18.06 -10.19 -3.29
N SER A 203 -18.12 -8.86 -3.34
CA SER A 203 -17.69 -7.96 -2.25
C SER A 203 -18.75 -7.79 -1.16
N ASP A 204 -19.95 -8.34 -1.39
CA ASP A 204 -21.20 -8.31 -0.60
C ASP A 204 -21.81 -6.93 -0.34
N ASP A 205 -20.97 -5.93 -0.04
CA ASP A 205 -21.36 -4.53 0.14
C ASP A 205 -20.72 -3.66 -0.96
N PRO A 206 -21.48 -2.79 -1.65
CA PRO A 206 -20.95 -1.91 -2.69
C PRO A 206 -19.79 -0.99 -2.26
N PHE A 207 -19.71 -0.62 -0.99
CA PHE A 207 -18.60 0.16 -0.43
C PHE A 207 -17.34 -0.69 -0.21
N GLN A 208 -17.48 -1.99 0.06
CA GLN A 208 -16.36 -2.91 0.28
C GLN A 208 -15.67 -3.32 -1.03
N ALA A 209 -16.26 -3.04 -2.20
CA ALA A 209 -15.59 -3.24 -3.49
C ALA A 209 -14.30 -2.40 -3.55
N TRP A 210 -13.19 -3.00 -3.99
CA TRP A 210 -11.88 -2.34 -3.98
C TRP A 210 -11.83 -0.96 -4.68
N PRO A 211 -12.59 -0.66 -5.75
CA PRO A 211 -12.58 0.68 -6.35
C PRO A 211 -13.22 1.74 -5.45
N ALA A 212 -14.26 1.38 -4.69
CA ALA A 212 -14.95 2.28 -3.77
C ALA A 212 -14.04 2.64 -2.59
N LEU A 213 -13.41 1.63 -2.00
CA LEU A 213 -12.38 1.79 -0.96
C LEU A 213 -11.20 2.65 -1.43
N LEU A 214 -10.72 2.42 -2.65
CA LEU A 214 -9.61 3.21 -3.22
C LEU A 214 -10.03 4.66 -3.52
N ALA A 215 -11.22 4.88 -4.10
CA ALA A 215 -11.74 6.21 -4.38
C ALA A 215 -11.92 7.03 -3.09
N SER A 216 -12.53 6.44 -2.06
CA SER A 216 -12.70 7.06 -0.75
C SER A 216 -11.35 7.42 -0.12
N ARG A 217 -10.37 6.52 -0.17
CA ARG A 217 -9.00 6.76 0.35
C ARG A 217 -8.16 7.77 -0.47
N LEU A 218 -8.57 8.09 -1.70
CA LEU A 218 -7.93 9.10 -2.55
C LEU A 218 -8.67 10.46 -2.55
N ASP A 219 -9.84 10.55 -1.92
CA ASP A 219 -10.77 11.69 -2.01
C ASP A 219 -11.15 12.03 -3.47
N LEU A 220 -11.55 11.00 -4.23
CA LEU A 220 -11.94 11.09 -5.64
C LEU A 220 -13.35 10.53 -5.85
N ASP A 221 -14.06 11.01 -6.88
CA ASP A 221 -15.29 10.36 -7.33
C ASP A 221 -14.96 9.08 -8.09
N LEU A 222 -15.78 8.04 -7.96
CA LEU A 222 -15.56 6.79 -8.67
C LEU A 222 -16.34 6.75 -9.98
N VAL A 223 -15.65 6.60 -11.11
CA VAL A 223 -16.25 6.13 -12.36
C VAL A 223 -15.80 4.70 -12.59
N ASN A 224 -16.61 3.75 -12.15
CA ASN A 224 -16.34 2.33 -12.32
C ASN A 224 -16.92 1.83 -13.66
N GLN A 225 -16.05 1.43 -14.60
CA GLN A 225 -16.40 0.75 -15.85
C GLN A 225 -16.05 -0.74 -15.83
N GLY A 226 -15.99 -1.36 -14.65
CA GLY A 226 -15.92 -2.81 -14.47
C GLY A 226 -17.10 -3.54 -15.10
N ILE A 227 -16.83 -4.62 -15.84
CA ILE A 227 -17.84 -5.47 -16.50
C ILE A 227 -17.46 -6.94 -16.33
N GLY A 228 -18.29 -7.71 -15.63
CA GLY A 228 -18.09 -9.16 -15.51
C GLY A 228 -17.89 -9.87 -16.85
N GLY A 229 -16.83 -10.68 -16.96
CA GLY A 229 -16.45 -11.37 -18.19
C GLY A 229 -15.59 -10.55 -19.17
N GLN A 230 -15.28 -9.27 -18.90
CA GLN A 230 -14.67 -8.40 -19.88
C GLN A 230 -13.17 -8.69 -20.10
N VAL A 231 -12.74 -8.55 -21.36
CA VAL A 231 -11.33 -8.44 -21.74
C VAL A 231 -11.07 -7.17 -22.55
N PHE A 232 -9.79 -6.91 -22.86
CA PHE A 232 -9.38 -5.78 -23.71
C PHE A 232 -10.14 -5.78 -25.04
N GLN A 233 -10.99 -4.77 -25.21
CA GLN A 233 -11.79 -4.57 -26.41
C GLN A 233 -11.63 -3.12 -26.90
N PRO A 234 -10.75 -2.86 -27.89
CA PRO A 234 -10.59 -1.54 -28.50
C PRO A 234 -11.92 -0.94 -28.99
N GLY A 235 -12.06 0.38 -28.88
CA GLY A 235 -13.27 1.14 -29.22
C GLY A 235 -14.32 1.21 -28.10
N THR A 236 -14.12 0.51 -26.97
CA THR A 236 -15.00 0.66 -25.78
C THR A 236 -14.74 1.93 -24.99
N LEU A 237 -13.63 2.65 -25.24
CA LEU A 237 -13.34 3.97 -24.66
C LEU A 237 -13.94 5.14 -25.49
N LEU A 238 -14.57 4.84 -26.63
CA LEU A 238 -15.08 5.85 -27.56
C LEU A 238 -16.21 6.67 -26.92
N GLY A 239 -16.00 8.00 -26.86
CA GLY A 239 -16.92 8.95 -26.24
C GLY A 239 -16.66 9.22 -24.76
N LEU A 240 -15.71 8.52 -24.12
CA LEU A 240 -15.49 8.60 -22.67
C LEU A 240 -14.79 9.91 -22.26
N ALA A 241 -13.76 10.33 -23.00
CA ALA A 241 -12.99 11.55 -22.70
C ALA A 241 -13.75 12.89 -22.88
N GLN A 242 -15.03 12.86 -23.27
CA GLN A 242 -15.91 14.03 -23.23
C GLN A 242 -16.81 14.05 -21.98
N ALA A 243 -16.79 12.99 -21.17
CA ALA A 243 -17.71 12.77 -20.05
C ALA A 243 -17.03 12.65 -18.67
N VAL A 244 -15.69 12.54 -18.61
CA VAL A 244 -14.90 12.39 -17.37
C VAL A 244 -13.56 13.14 -17.45
N ASP A 245 -13.07 13.66 -16.31
CA ASP A 245 -11.76 14.31 -16.16
C ASP A 245 -10.88 13.62 -15.08
N PRO A 246 -10.47 12.36 -15.31
CA PRO A 246 -9.89 11.53 -14.27
C PRO A 246 -8.61 12.15 -13.67
N ALA A 247 -8.52 12.12 -12.35
CA ALA A 247 -7.29 12.37 -11.61
C ALA A 247 -6.29 11.23 -11.79
N CYS A 248 -6.78 9.99 -11.90
CA CYS A 248 -6.02 8.81 -12.21
C CYS A 248 -6.92 7.76 -12.87
N ILE A 249 -6.30 6.81 -13.59
CA ILE A 249 -6.99 5.70 -14.24
C ILE A 249 -6.37 4.39 -13.72
N VAL A 250 -7.19 3.38 -13.44
CA VAL A 250 -6.75 2.02 -13.15
C VAL A 250 -7.28 1.09 -14.25
N VAL A 251 -6.42 0.21 -14.78
CA VAL A 251 -6.79 -0.82 -15.75
C VAL A 251 -6.58 -2.19 -15.13
N GLU A 252 -7.69 -2.88 -14.84
CA GLU A 252 -7.80 -4.18 -14.19
C GLU A 252 -8.44 -5.15 -15.18
N LEU A 253 -7.67 -5.60 -16.17
CA LEU A 253 -8.20 -6.48 -17.23
C LEU A 253 -7.21 -7.59 -17.54
N GLY A 254 -7.74 -8.79 -17.75
CA GLY A 254 -7.01 -9.90 -18.35
C GLY A 254 -7.18 -11.24 -17.65
N ALA A 255 -7.74 -11.28 -16.43
CA ALA A 255 -8.09 -12.51 -15.73
C ALA A 255 -9.02 -13.38 -16.60
N ASN A 256 -10.01 -12.75 -17.23
CA ASN A 256 -10.98 -13.41 -18.09
C ASN A 256 -10.39 -14.15 -19.32
N TYR A 257 -9.13 -13.91 -19.72
CA TYR A 257 -8.49 -14.75 -20.75
C TYR A 257 -8.27 -16.21 -20.31
N ARG A 258 -8.29 -16.50 -19.00
CA ARG A 258 -8.10 -17.85 -18.43
C ARG A 258 -9.17 -18.85 -18.86
N TYR A 259 -10.41 -18.42 -19.02
CA TYR A 259 -11.58 -19.31 -19.07
C TYR A 259 -11.80 -20.03 -20.42
N GLU A 260 -11.28 -19.50 -21.53
CA GLU A 260 -11.57 -20.06 -22.85
C GLU A 260 -10.40 -19.97 -23.86
N PRO A 261 -10.47 -20.65 -25.03
CA PRO A 261 -9.41 -20.65 -26.02
C PRO A 261 -9.14 -19.25 -26.62
N CYS A 262 -7.97 -18.69 -26.36
CA CYS A 262 -7.56 -17.39 -26.90
C CYS A 262 -6.18 -17.47 -27.57
N ARG A 263 -6.00 -16.68 -28.64
CA ARG A 263 -4.77 -16.70 -29.46
C ARG A 263 -3.92 -15.49 -29.18
N GLU A 264 -2.66 -15.69 -28.80
CA GLU A 264 -1.67 -14.63 -28.49
C GLU A 264 -1.69 -13.46 -29.47
N ARG A 265 -1.66 -13.75 -30.78
CA ARG A 265 -1.65 -12.74 -31.84
C ARG A 265 -2.87 -11.82 -31.83
N LEU A 266 -4.03 -12.29 -31.38
CA LEU A 266 -5.24 -11.46 -31.23
C LEU A 266 -5.20 -10.71 -29.91
N VAL A 267 -4.92 -11.42 -28.81
CA VAL A 267 -4.84 -10.82 -27.46
C VAL A 267 -3.83 -9.68 -27.42
N THR A 268 -2.59 -9.90 -27.88
CA THR A 268 -1.55 -8.86 -27.90
C THR A 268 -1.91 -7.67 -28.82
N ARG A 269 -2.67 -7.90 -29.91
CA ARG A 269 -3.17 -6.84 -30.78
C ARG A 269 -4.20 -5.97 -30.06
N ASP A 270 -5.10 -6.60 -29.31
CA ASP A 270 -6.23 -5.93 -28.67
C ASP A 270 -5.82 -5.21 -27.39
N VAL A 271 -4.93 -5.81 -26.58
CA VAL A 271 -4.19 -5.11 -25.50
C VAL A 271 -3.49 -3.87 -26.03
N ARG A 272 -2.66 -4.01 -27.09
CA ARG A 272 -1.95 -2.87 -27.70
C ARG A 272 -2.90 -1.80 -28.21
N GLY A 273 -4.00 -2.20 -28.87
CA GLY A 273 -4.99 -1.29 -29.43
C GLY A 273 -5.68 -0.46 -28.33
N TYR A 274 -6.05 -1.12 -27.24
CA TYR A 274 -6.74 -0.53 -26.10
C TYR A 274 -5.83 0.44 -25.32
N LEU A 275 -4.60 0.03 -24.97
CA LEU A 275 -3.65 0.89 -24.28
C LEU A 275 -3.23 2.11 -25.14
N LEU A 276 -3.06 1.92 -26.45
CA LEU A 276 -2.81 3.04 -27.37
C LEU A 276 -3.99 4.00 -27.48
N GLU A 277 -5.24 3.51 -27.44
CA GLU A 277 -6.43 4.35 -27.37
C GLU A 277 -6.47 5.15 -26.05
N LEU A 278 -6.23 4.47 -24.93
CA LEU A 278 -6.19 5.06 -23.59
C LEU A 278 -5.13 6.18 -23.49
N SER A 279 -3.90 5.93 -23.96
CA SER A 279 -2.82 6.92 -23.99
C SER A 279 -3.12 8.12 -24.90
N ARG A 280 -3.97 7.98 -25.92
CA ARG A 280 -4.35 9.08 -26.80
C ARG A 280 -5.44 9.95 -26.21
N LEU A 281 -6.37 9.34 -25.48
CA LEU A 281 -7.44 10.03 -24.76
C LEU A 281 -6.88 10.79 -23.55
N TRP A 282 -5.98 10.16 -22.77
CA TRP A 282 -5.35 10.76 -21.60
C TRP A 282 -3.82 10.59 -21.66
N SER A 283 -3.15 11.59 -22.25
CA SER A 283 -1.70 11.61 -22.44
C SER A 283 -0.90 12.13 -21.23
N ARG A 284 -1.58 12.59 -20.18
CA ARG A 284 -0.97 13.19 -18.97
C ARG A 284 -1.57 12.70 -17.65
N VAL A 285 -2.67 11.95 -17.68
CA VAL A 285 -3.27 11.38 -16.47
C VAL A 285 -2.45 10.15 -16.10
N PRO A 286 -2.08 9.94 -14.82
CA PRO A 286 -1.45 8.70 -14.37
C PRO A 286 -2.37 7.50 -14.60
N ILE A 287 -1.85 6.48 -15.30
CA ILE A 287 -2.56 5.24 -15.62
C ILE A 287 -1.83 4.09 -14.92
N TRP A 288 -2.54 3.36 -14.07
CA TRP A 288 -2.04 2.19 -13.36
C TRP A 288 -2.61 0.94 -14.02
N VAL A 289 -1.79 0.24 -14.79
CA VAL A 289 -2.20 -1.00 -15.45
C VAL A 289 -1.73 -2.15 -14.57
N MET A 290 -2.63 -3.01 -14.12
CA MET A 290 -2.23 -4.23 -13.39
C MET A 290 -2.24 -5.44 -14.31
N SER A 291 -1.29 -6.36 -14.09
CA SER A 291 -1.48 -7.75 -14.54
C SER A 291 -2.65 -8.38 -13.77
N PRO A 292 -3.18 -9.54 -14.23
CA PRO A 292 -4.12 -10.31 -13.43
C PRO A 292 -3.61 -10.53 -12.01
N LEU A 293 -4.54 -10.57 -11.04
CA LEU A 293 -4.26 -10.85 -9.64
C LEU A 293 -3.81 -12.30 -9.46
N TRP A 294 -3.42 -12.67 -8.24
CA TRP A 294 -3.31 -14.08 -7.90
C TRP A 294 -4.69 -14.75 -7.89
N HIS A 295 -4.73 -15.97 -8.40
CA HIS A 295 -5.88 -16.86 -8.40
C HIS A 295 -5.40 -18.30 -8.16
N ASP A 296 -6.29 -19.18 -7.73
CA ASP A 296 -5.96 -20.57 -7.44
C ASP A 296 -6.06 -21.45 -8.71
N GLU A 297 -4.92 -21.71 -9.36
CA GLU A 297 -4.83 -22.63 -10.51
C GLU A 297 -5.07 -24.11 -10.14
N GLU A 298 -5.01 -24.50 -8.87
CA GLU A 298 -5.27 -25.87 -8.44
C GLU A 298 -6.78 -26.08 -8.23
N ALA A 299 -7.45 -25.13 -7.59
CA ALA A 299 -8.90 -25.14 -7.39
C ALA A 299 -9.67 -24.91 -8.70
N TYR A 300 -9.23 -23.96 -9.54
CA TYR A 300 -9.85 -23.70 -10.84
C TYR A 300 -8.79 -23.55 -11.94
N PRO A 301 -8.39 -24.66 -12.62
CA PRO A 301 -7.37 -24.61 -13.66
C PRO A 301 -7.77 -23.79 -14.89
N SER A 302 -6.86 -22.94 -15.37
CA SER A 302 -7.06 -22.21 -16.63
C SER A 302 -7.20 -23.14 -17.85
N HIS A 303 -7.99 -22.71 -18.83
CA HIS A 303 -8.26 -23.46 -20.06
C HIS A 303 -6.98 -23.76 -20.85
N SER A 304 -6.75 -25.04 -21.21
CA SER A 304 -5.47 -25.52 -21.79
C SER A 304 -5.09 -24.89 -23.15
N MET A 305 -6.07 -24.40 -23.91
CA MET A 305 -5.86 -23.64 -25.17
C MET A 305 -5.90 -22.11 -24.99
N SER A 306 -5.88 -21.61 -23.75
CA SER A 306 -5.73 -20.19 -23.44
C SER A 306 -4.26 -19.74 -23.55
N CYS A 307 -4.05 -18.47 -23.88
CA CYS A 307 -2.75 -17.81 -23.80
C CYS A 307 -2.61 -16.86 -22.60
N TRP A 308 -3.41 -17.02 -21.54
CA TRP A 308 -3.43 -16.10 -20.39
C TRP A 308 -2.04 -15.86 -19.77
N ARG A 309 -1.18 -16.87 -19.71
CA ARG A 309 0.19 -16.78 -19.16
C ARG A 309 1.08 -15.77 -19.91
N SER A 310 0.74 -15.45 -21.16
CA SER A 310 1.43 -14.44 -21.97
C SER A 310 0.87 -13.02 -21.78
N VAL A 311 -0.26 -12.86 -21.09
CA VAL A 311 -0.91 -11.55 -20.86
C VAL A 311 -0.02 -10.58 -20.07
N PRO A 312 0.63 -10.95 -18.95
CA PRO A 312 1.56 -10.06 -18.24
C PRO A 312 2.70 -9.55 -19.15
N LEU A 313 3.22 -10.39 -20.04
CA LEU A 313 4.25 -10.01 -21.02
C LEU A 313 3.72 -9.01 -22.05
N PHE A 314 2.48 -9.17 -22.51
CA PHE A 314 1.84 -8.21 -23.42
C PHE A 314 1.57 -6.87 -22.72
N LEU A 315 1.13 -6.89 -21.47
CA LEU A 315 0.93 -5.67 -20.68
C LEU A 315 2.26 -4.92 -20.49
N ALA A 316 3.33 -5.61 -20.09
CA ALA A 316 4.66 -5.01 -20.00
C ALA A 316 5.14 -4.40 -21.32
N ALA A 317 5.06 -5.17 -22.41
CA ALA A 317 5.52 -4.71 -23.73
C ALA A 317 4.73 -3.51 -24.28
N HIS A 318 3.44 -3.41 -23.97
CA HIS A 318 2.57 -2.34 -24.48
C HIS A 318 2.32 -1.19 -23.50
N CYS A 319 2.68 -1.31 -22.22
CA CYS A 319 2.74 -0.18 -21.28
C CYS A 319 4.06 0.59 -21.38
N ALA A 320 5.19 -0.10 -21.51
CA ALA A 320 6.53 0.51 -21.52
C ALA A 320 6.75 1.69 -22.52
N PRO A 321 6.06 1.79 -23.67
CA PRO A 321 6.17 2.95 -24.56
C PRO A 321 5.41 4.22 -24.11
N HIS A 322 4.76 4.22 -22.95
CA HIS A 322 3.87 5.29 -22.49
C HIS A 322 4.28 5.80 -21.10
N ASP A 323 4.93 6.97 -21.06
CA ASP A 323 5.50 7.56 -19.82
C ASP A 323 4.49 7.73 -18.67
N GLN A 324 3.20 7.88 -18.98
CA GLN A 324 2.12 8.01 -17.99
C GLN A 324 1.51 6.68 -17.55
N MET A 325 1.94 5.54 -18.10
CA MET A 325 1.52 4.19 -17.71
C MET A 325 2.53 3.52 -16.79
N THR A 326 2.08 3.10 -15.61
CA THR A 326 2.86 2.24 -14.71
C THR A 326 2.25 0.85 -14.69
N LEU A 327 3.03 -0.17 -15.05
CA LEU A 327 2.63 -1.57 -14.88
C LEU A 327 2.79 -1.97 -13.40
N LEU A 328 1.78 -2.66 -12.87
CA LEU A 328 1.76 -3.27 -11.55
C LEU A 328 1.69 -4.78 -11.66
N ASP A 329 2.46 -5.47 -10.82
CA ASP A 329 2.37 -6.91 -10.61
C ASP A 329 1.15 -7.21 -9.72
N GLY A 330 0.04 -7.61 -10.35
CA GLY A 330 -1.20 -7.98 -9.66
C GLY A 330 -1.01 -9.12 -8.67
N GLY A 331 -0.02 -9.99 -8.89
CA GLY A 331 0.36 -11.06 -7.97
C GLY A 331 0.94 -10.58 -6.63
N ARG A 332 1.30 -9.29 -6.50
CA ARG A 332 1.69 -8.67 -5.21
C ARG A 332 0.54 -7.93 -4.53
N LEU A 333 -0.52 -7.60 -5.25
CA LEU A 333 -1.64 -6.80 -4.71
C LEU A 333 -2.56 -7.61 -3.79
N LEU A 334 -2.49 -8.94 -3.83
CA LEU A 334 -3.30 -9.86 -3.03
C LEU A 334 -2.45 -11.07 -2.59
N ASP A 335 -2.60 -11.53 -1.35
CA ASP A 335 -1.89 -12.73 -0.87
C ASP A 335 -2.38 -14.00 -1.54
N HIS A 336 -1.49 -14.98 -1.67
CA HIS A 336 -1.77 -16.24 -2.36
C HIS A 336 -2.51 -17.21 -1.44
N ARG A 337 -3.76 -16.86 -1.08
CA ARG A 337 -4.60 -17.58 -0.11
C ARG A 337 -6.07 -17.55 -0.51
N ALA A 338 -6.66 -18.73 -0.71
CA ALA A 338 -8.08 -18.90 -1.01
C ALA A 338 -9.04 -18.24 0.01
N SER A 339 -8.61 -18.05 1.27
CA SER A 339 -9.39 -17.35 2.31
C SER A 339 -9.65 -15.86 2.03
N LEU A 340 -8.98 -15.27 1.04
CA LEU A 340 -9.23 -13.90 0.56
C LEU A 340 -10.23 -13.87 -0.61
N MET A 341 -10.65 -15.03 -1.10
CA MET A 341 -11.64 -15.16 -2.17
C MET A 341 -13.01 -15.51 -1.58
N ALA A 342 -14.08 -15.09 -2.24
CA ALA A 342 -15.45 -15.48 -1.89
C ALA A 342 -15.86 -16.80 -2.57
N ASP A 343 -15.40 -17.01 -3.80
CA ASP A 343 -15.57 -18.25 -4.58
C ASP A 343 -14.49 -19.32 -4.30
N GLY A 344 -13.51 -18.98 -3.46
CA GLY A 344 -12.36 -19.83 -3.14
C GLY A 344 -11.25 -19.86 -4.19
N PHE A 345 -11.35 -19.19 -5.35
CA PHE A 345 -10.36 -19.30 -6.43
C PHE A 345 -10.00 -18.01 -7.18
N GLU A 346 -10.86 -17.00 -7.34
CA GLU A 346 -10.54 -15.78 -8.12
C GLU A 346 -11.14 -14.49 -7.54
N HIS A 347 -12.43 -14.46 -7.17
CA HIS A 347 -13.09 -13.20 -6.82
C HIS A 347 -12.81 -12.79 -5.36
N PRO A 348 -12.17 -11.63 -5.10
CA PRO A 348 -11.82 -11.22 -3.74
C PRO A 348 -13.05 -10.92 -2.88
N ASN A 349 -13.14 -11.53 -1.70
CA ASN A 349 -14.13 -11.18 -0.69
C ASN A 349 -13.84 -9.80 -0.07
N ALA A 350 -14.62 -9.35 0.92
CA ALA A 350 -14.42 -8.05 1.57
C ALA A 350 -13.03 -7.86 2.21
N GLU A 351 -12.35 -8.92 2.68
CA GLU A 351 -10.96 -8.84 3.16
C GLU A 351 -9.99 -8.71 1.99
N GLY A 352 -10.15 -9.54 0.94
CA GLY A 352 -9.33 -9.47 -0.26
C GLY A 352 -9.44 -8.11 -0.96
N SER A 353 -10.65 -7.55 -1.07
CA SER A 353 -10.90 -6.22 -1.63
C SER A 353 -10.27 -5.09 -0.80
N ARG A 354 -10.30 -5.18 0.54
CA ARG A 354 -9.58 -4.25 1.43
C ARG A 354 -8.06 -4.34 1.26
N GLN A 355 -7.51 -5.56 1.17
CA GLN A 355 -6.08 -5.75 0.92
C GLN A 355 -5.65 -5.21 -0.45
N LEU A 356 -6.43 -5.48 -1.51
CA LEU A 356 -6.20 -4.99 -2.87
C LEU A 356 -6.21 -3.45 -2.94
N ALA A 357 -7.22 -2.80 -2.35
CA ALA A 357 -7.30 -1.34 -2.29
C ALA A 357 -6.12 -0.73 -1.52
N ARG A 358 -5.68 -1.35 -0.41
CA ARG A 358 -4.53 -0.93 0.40
C ARG A 358 -3.20 -1.10 -0.38
N ARG A 359 -2.98 -2.28 -0.97
CA ARG A 359 -2.01 -2.63 -2.03
C ARG A 359 -1.82 -1.51 -3.05
N LEU A 360 -2.89 -1.25 -3.79
CA LEU A 360 -2.89 -0.30 -4.90
C LEU A 360 -2.65 1.13 -4.41
N TRP A 361 -3.29 1.56 -3.32
CA TRP A 361 -3.06 2.89 -2.73
C TRP A 361 -1.59 3.10 -2.31
N VAL A 362 -0.96 2.12 -1.64
CA VAL A 362 0.45 2.24 -1.24
C VAL A 362 1.32 2.52 -2.46
N ARG A 363 1.16 1.73 -3.53
CA ARG A 363 1.94 1.91 -4.76
C ARG A 363 1.62 3.22 -5.49
N MET A 364 0.39 3.73 -5.41
CA MET A 364 0.01 5.05 -5.93
C MET A 364 0.61 6.21 -5.11
N MET A 365 0.80 6.03 -3.79
CA MET A 365 1.43 7.04 -2.92
C MET A 365 2.97 6.98 -2.96
N MET A 366 3.57 5.86 -3.38
CA MET A 366 5.01 5.77 -3.58
C MET A 366 5.47 6.87 -4.54
N ARG A 367 6.45 7.65 -4.08
CA ARG A 367 7.03 8.79 -4.79
C ARG A 367 5.99 9.88 -5.19
N ARG A 368 4.84 9.99 -4.51
CA ARG A 368 3.83 11.05 -4.74
C ARG A 368 4.31 12.45 -4.35
N GLY A 369 4.20 13.41 -5.28
CA GLY A 369 4.67 14.80 -5.13
C GLY A 369 6.08 14.98 -5.69
N ASP A 370 6.66 16.17 -5.60
CA ASP A 370 8.06 16.38 -5.96
C ASP A 370 9.05 15.92 -4.85
N VAL A 371 10.35 15.96 -5.14
CA VAL A 371 11.39 15.47 -4.20
C VAL A 371 11.38 16.22 -2.87
N GLU A 372 11.09 17.53 -2.87
CA GLU A 372 11.13 18.39 -1.68
C GLU A 372 9.81 18.33 -0.91
N GLU A 373 8.67 18.23 -1.60
CA GLU A 373 7.37 17.91 -0.99
C GLU A 373 7.43 16.58 -0.23
N ARG A 374 8.01 15.54 -0.85
CA ARG A 374 8.18 14.22 -0.20
C ARG A 374 9.12 14.30 1.01
N ARG A 375 10.22 15.04 0.91
CA ARG A 375 11.18 15.23 2.01
C ARG A 375 10.54 15.99 3.17
N THR A 376 9.80 17.06 2.89
CA THR A 376 9.07 17.86 3.88
C THR A 376 8.03 17.01 4.60
N ARG A 377 7.20 16.25 3.86
CA ARG A 377 6.21 15.33 4.43
C ARG A 377 6.85 14.29 5.35
N ALA A 378 7.93 13.64 4.88
CA ALA A 378 8.67 12.66 5.68
C ALA A 378 9.29 13.27 6.96
N GLN A 379 9.79 14.51 6.90
CA GLN A 379 10.30 15.22 8.08
C GLN A 379 9.18 15.49 9.11
N THR A 380 8.01 15.99 8.66
CA THR A 380 6.85 16.25 9.52
C THR A 380 6.34 14.96 10.19
N LEU A 381 6.24 13.86 9.45
CA LEU A 381 5.81 12.54 9.95
C LEU A 381 6.79 11.93 10.96
N LEU A 382 8.03 12.43 11.01
CA LEU A 382 9.05 12.02 11.98
C LEU A 382 9.17 12.97 13.18
N GLU A 383 8.33 14.00 13.28
CA GLU A 383 8.20 14.81 14.48
C GLU A 383 7.63 13.96 15.62
N GLY A 384 8.30 13.96 16.78
CA GLY A 384 7.93 13.08 17.90
C GLY A 384 8.22 11.60 17.69
N ALA A 385 8.78 11.18 16.54
CA ALA A 385 9.13 9.79 16.30
C ALA A 385 10.18 9.26 17.31
N PRO A 386 10.18 7.94 17.61
CA PRO A 386 11.11 7.34 18.56
C PRO A 386 12.59 7.61 18.25
N ARG A 387 13.45 7.63 19.28
CA ARG A 387 14.89 7.94 19.14
C ARG A 387 15.68 7.07 18.15
N ARG A 388 15.18 5.86 17.85
CA ARG A 388 15.73 4.94 16.84
C ARG A 388 15.57 5.46 15.41
N CYS A 389 14.65 6.39 15.16
CA CYS A 389 14.43 7.05 13.87
C CYS A 389 15.46 8.17 13.58
N PHE A 390 16.41 8.42 14.49
CA PHE A 390 17.45 9.44 14.34
C PHE A 390 18.28 9.33 13.03
N PRO A 391 18.68 8.15 12.54
CA PRO A 391 19.37 8.00 11.25
C PRO A 391 18.55 8.60 10.11
N LEU A 392 17.31 8.16 9.95
CA LEU A 392 16.38 8.62 8.92
C LEU A 392 16.08 10.13 9.03
N GLN A 393 15.94 10.66 10.25
CA GLN A 393 15.83 12.11 10.48
C GLN A 393 17.06 12.89 10.00
N GLU A 394 18.28 12.38 10.22
CA GLU A 394 19.51 13.02 9.74
C GLU A 394 19.69 12.87 8.23
N GLU A 395 19.38 11.71 7.64
CA GLU A 395 19.37 11.50 6.18
C GLU A 395 18.46 12.54 5.50
N LEU A 396 17.21 12.65 5.99
CA LEU A 396 16.24 13.63 5.51
C LEU A 396 16.72 15.06 5.66
N ARG A 397 17.21 15.46 6.85
CA ARG A 397 17.69 16.82 7.15
C ARG A 397 18.93 17.22 6.34
N ARG A 398 19.76 16.25 5.94
CA ARG A 398 21.00 16.47 5.19
C ARG A 398 20.81 16.49 3.67
N GLY A 399 19.59 16.26 3.17
CA GLY A 399 19.34 16.13 1.73
C GLY A 399 19.81 14.78 1.15
N ILE A 400 20.09 13.79 2.01
CA ILE A 400 20.59 12.47 1.64
C ILE A 400 19.40 11.58 1.22
N GLY A 401 19.66 10.66 0.29
CA GLY A 401 18.70 9.68 -0.22
C GLY A 401 17.46 10.26 -0.89
N GLU A 402 16.55 9.38 -1.30
CA GLU A 402 15.27 9.71 -1.89
C GLU A 402 14.11 9.06 -1.12
N VAL A 403 13.13 9.86 -0.73
CA VAL A 403 11.90 9.36 -0.08
C VAL A 403 11.08 8.55 -1.07
N LEU A 404 10.90 7.27 -0.75
CA LEU A 404 10.09 6.31 -1.51
C LEU A 404 8.63 6.39 -1.10
N PHE A 405 8.38 6.48 0.20
CA PHE A 405 7.05 6.48 0.80
C PHE A 405 7.09 7.31 2.09
N ALA A 406 6.05 8.11 2.34
CA ALA A 406 5.93 8.93 3.54
C ALA A 406 4.47 9.27 3.79
N GLU A 407 3.78 8.46 4.60
CA GLU A 407 2.40 8.70 5.03
C GLU A 407 2.28 8.38 6.53
N GLU A 408 1.19 8.82 7.17
CA GLU A 408 1.00 8.61 8.61
C GLU A 408 1.09 7.12 8.96
N GLY A 409 2.05 6.77 9.82
CA GLY A 409 2.33 5.39 10.21
C GLY A 409 3.59 4.75 9.56
N CYS A 410 4.09 5.23 8.42
CA CYS A 410 5.26 4.65 7.75
C CYS A 410 6.06 5.65 6.87
N VAL A 411 7.38 5.63 7.00
CA VAL A 411 8.34 6.37 6.15
C VAL A 411 9.44 5.42 5.66
N ALA A 412 9.66 5.39 4.34
CA ALA A 412 10.72 4.64 3.67
C ALA A 412 11.55 5.53 2.73
N LEU A 413 12.87 5.40 2.79
CA LEU A 413 13.84 6.18 2.03
C LEU A 413 14.85 5.24 1.38
N SER A 414 15.06 5.36 0.07
CA SER A 414 16.21 4.75 -0.60
C SER A 414 17.41 5.63 -0.30
N LEU A 415 18.37 5.11 0.43
CA LEU A 415 19.62 5.83 0.66
C LEU A 415 20.41 5.93 -0.65
N VAL A 416 20.35 4.84 -1.41
CA VAL A 416 21.10 4.50 -2.63
C VAL A 416 20.41 3.25 -3.26
N PRO A 417 20.65 2.92 -4.53
CA PRO A 417 20.12 1.68 -5.13
C PRO A 417 20.43 0.44 -4.29
N GLY A 418 19.46 -0.48 -4.19
CA GLY A 418 19.56 -1.70 -3.37
C GLY A 418 19.29 -1.51 -1.87
N GLN A 419 19.36 -0.28 -1.34
CA GLN A 419 19.34 -0.02 0.11
C GLN A 419 18.21 0.92 0.54
N VAL A 420 17.40 0.46 1.49
CA VAL A 420 16.24 1.20 2.02
C VAL A 420 16.32 1.36 3.54
N THR A 421 16.25 2.59 4.03
CA THR A 421 16.00 2.90 5.45
C THR A 421 14.49 2.98 5.66
N ILE A 422 13.93 2.22 6.60
CA ILE A 422 12.48 2.19 6.87
C ILE A 422 12.17 2.31 8.37
N TRP A 423 11.15 3.10 8.66
CA TRP A 423 10.46 3.13 9.95
C TRP A 423 8.96 3.05 9.71
N GLY A 424 8.27 2.14 10.40
CA GLY A 424 6.81 2.07 10.38
C GLY A 424 6.26 1.65 11.73
N ARG A 425 5.41 2.49 12.32
CA ARG A 425 4.67 2.18 13.56
C ARG A 425 3.35 1.44 13.26
N ASP A 426 2.82 1.62 12.05
CA ASP A 426 1.76 0.79 11.50
C ASP A 426 2.42 -0.39 10.80
N ARG A 427 2.25 -1.59 11.38
CA ARG A 427 2.85 -2.82 10.89
C ARG A 427 2.22 -3.31 9.59
N GLU A 428 0.91 -3.12 9.42
CA GLU A 428 0.19 -3.55 8.23
C GLU A 428 0.58 -2.67 7.03
N LEU A 429 0.60 -1.34 7.22
CA LEU A 429 1.07 -0.40 6.21
C LEU A 429 2.54 -0.62 5.84
N ALA A 430 3.41 -0.86 6.83
CA ALA A 430 4.84 -1.08 6.56
C ALA A 430 5.10 -2.39 5.81
N HIS A 431 4.35 -3.46 6.10
CA HIS A 431 4.42 -4.72 5.36
C HIS A 431 4.05 -4.55 3.87
N ASP A 432 3.01 -3.76 3.58
CA ASP A 432 2.66 -3.42 2.19
C ASP A 432 3.72 -2.57 1.50
N VAL A 433 4.24 -1.56 2.19
CA VAL A 433 5.33 -0.74 1.65
C VAL A 433 6.49 -1.64 1.24
N LEU A 434 6.88 -2.61 2.09
CA LEU A 434 7.92 -3.59 1.78
C LEU A 434 7.57 -4.45 0.55
N LEU A 435 6.33 -4.95 0.42
CA LEU A 435 5.88 -5.73 -0.76
C LEU A 435 5.91 -4.93 -2.08
N MET A 436 5.71 -3.62 -1.99
CA MET A 436 5.70 -2.70 -3.14
C MET A 436 7.08 -2.11 -3.46
N LEU A 437 8.13 -2.45 -2.70
CA LEU A 437 9.51 -2.11 -3.07
C LEU A 437 10.03 -3.03 -4.18
N ASP A 438 10.90 -2.47 -5.01
CA ASP A 438 11.58 -3.17 -6.10
C ASP A 438 13.09 -3.19 -5.83
N ASP A 439 13.77 -4.27 -6.22
CA ASP A 439 15.24 -4.45 -6.16
C ASP A 439 15.91 -4.13 -4.81
N VAL A 440 15.32 -4.60 -3.70
CA VAL A 440 15.91 -4.43 -2.35
C VAL A 440 16.90 -5.56 -2.03
N GLU A 441 18.10 -5.18 -1.63
CA GLU A 441 19.19 -6.07 -1.22
C GLU A 441 19.51 -5.93 0.29
N LEU A 442 19.27 -4.74 0.83
CA LEU A 442 19.54 -4.39 2.23
C LEU A 442 18.51 -3.40 2.77
N VAL A 443 17.99 -3.67 3.96
CA VAL A 443 17.07 -2.80 4.70
C VAL A 443 17.72 -2.35 6.01
N TYR A 444 17.77 -1.05 6.26
CA TYR A 444 18.01 -0.52 7.60
C TYR A 444 16.66 -0.38 8.31
N CYS A 445 16.34 -1.37 9.15
CA CYS A 445 15.07 -1.44 9.86
C CYS A 445 15.15 -0.69 11.20
N LEU A 446 14.37 0.39 11.31
CA LEU A 446 14.28 1.24 12.49
C LEU A 446 13.03 0.93 13.34
N GLU A 447 12.40 -0.24 13.15
CA GLU A 447 11.33 -0.74 14.00
C GLU A 447 11.51 -2.25 14.28
N PRO A 448 11.84 -2.64 15.54
CA PRO A 448 12.06 -4.06 15.88
C PRO A 448 10.88 -4.98 15.57
N ALA A 449 9.64 -4.46 15.62
CA ALA A 449 8.44 -5.23 15.28
C ALA A 449 8.35 -5.65 13.80
N LEU A 450 9.04 -4.92 12.89
CA LEU A 450 9.01 -5.18 11.44
C LEU A 450 10.07 -6.20 10.98
N VAL A 451 11.05 -6.56 11.82
CA VAL A 451 12.21 -7.38 11.39
C VAL A 451 11.75 -8.69 10.72
N ARG A 452 10.76 -9.37 11.29
CA ARG A 452 10.20 -10.60 10.70
C ARG A 452 9.50 -10.36 9.37
N ASP A 453 8.78 -9.24 9.24
CA ASP A 453 8.07 -8.91 8.00
C ASP A 453 9.06 -8.57 6.89
N VAL A 454 10.13 -7.80 7.19
CA VAL A 454 11.23 -7.54 6.24
C VAL A 454 11.86 -8.85 5.74
N CYS A 455 12.20 -9.77 6.65
CA CYS A 455 12.80 -11.06 6.28
C CYS A 455 11.89 -11.89 5.37
N LEU A 456 10.61 -12.04 5.73
CA LEU A 456 9.65 -12.86 4.99
C LEU A 456 9.23 -12.24 3.65
N THR A 457 8.99 -10.92 3.62
CA THR A 457 8.53 -10.20 2.42
C THR A 457 9.62 -10.07 1.37
N LEU A 458 10.87 -9.83 1.78
CA LEU A 458 11.98 -9.53 0.85
C LEU A 458 12.97 -10.69 0.67
N GLY A 459 12.77 -11.82 1.36
CA GLY A 459 13.69 -12.96 1.31
C GLY A 459 15.10 -12.63 1.86
N LEU A 460 15.18 -11.77 2.87
CA LEU A 460 16.44 -11.33 3.49
C LEU A 460 16.68 -12.09 4.80
N GLU A 461 17.83 -12.76 4.90
CA GLU A 461 18.09 -13.77 5.93
C GLU A 461 19.07 -13.31 7.02
N SER A 462 19.99 -12.40 6.69
CA SER A 462 21.02 -11.92 7.61
C SER A 462 20.52 -10.73 8.40
N VAL A 463 20.40 -10.86 9.73
CA VAL A 463 19.97 -9.79 10.64
C VAL A 463 21.13 -9.36 11.53
N SER A 464 21.56 -8.09 11.38
CA SER A 464 22.70 -7.49 12.08
C SER A 464 22.25 -6.32 12.98
N PRO A 465 22.05 -6.54 14.29
CA PRO A 465 21.66 -5.49 15.24
C PRO A 465 22.72 -4.40 15.39
N VAL A 466 22.31 -3.13 15.54
CA VAL A 466 23.22 -1.98 15.63
C VAL A 466 22.90 -1.05 16.79
N SER A 467 23.94 -0.62 17.52
CA SER A 467 23.82 0.46 18.50
C SER A 467 24.02 1.82 17.84
N ILE A 468 22.96 2.62 17.71
CA ILE A 468 23.05 4.01 17.26
C ILE A 468 23.72 4.85 18.36
N CYS A 469 24.80 5.56 18.03
CA CYS A 469 25.55 6.40 18.95
C CYS A 469 25.42 7.87 18.53
N VAL A 470 24.78 8.72 19.35
CA VAL A 470 24.45 10.12 18.99
C VAL A 470 25.16 11.12 19.89
N CYS A 471 25.78 12.14 19.29
CA CYS A 471 26.39 13.26 20.01
C CYS A 471 25.34 14.32 20.37
N GLN A 472 25.27 14.72 21.65
CA GLN A 472 24.30 15.72 22.15
C GLN A 472 24.91 17.13 22.38
N GLY A 473 26.13 17.39 21.90
CA GLY A 473 26.82 18.65 22.11
C GLY A 473 28.28 18.55 21.68
N ARG A 474 29.17 19.37 22.27
CA ARG A 474 30.62 19.18 22.08
C ARG A 474 31.12 17.93 22.82
N PRO A 475 32.08 17.17 22.26
CA PRO A 475 32.61 15.98 22.91
C PRO A 475 33.30 16.32 24.24
N LYS A 476 33.21 15.42 25.22
CA LYS A 476 33.78 15.63 26.56
C LYS A 476 35.30 15.91 26.47
N PRO A 477 35.84 16.87 27.25
CA PRO A 477 37.28 17.12 27.26
C PRO A 477 38.05 15.85 27.64
N ALA A 478 39.18 15.59 26.96
CA ALA A 478 40.06 14.48 27.31
C ALA A 478 40.47 14.56 28.80
N ALA A 479 40.44 13.42 29.49
CA ALA A 479 40.76 13.33 30.91
C ALA A 479 42.16 13.90 31.21
N LYS A 480 42.33 14.54 32.37
CA LYS A 480 43.54 15.32 32.71
C LYS A 480 44.86 14.54 32.63
N GLY A 481 44.83 13.20 32.69
CA GLY A 481 46.00 12.32 32.55
C GLY A 481 46.15 11.63 31.17
N HIS A 482 45.40 12.02 30.14
CA HIS A 482 45.45 11.44 28.79
C HIS A 482 45.73 12.46 27.67
N ARG A 483 46.04 13.71 28.02
CA ARG A 483 46.46 14.70 27.01
C ARG A 483 47.85 14.35 26.48
N PRO A 484 48.04 14.15 25.15
CA PRO A 484 49.37 13.98 24.58
C PRO A 484 50.21 15.24 24.78
N SER A 485 51.54 15.07 24.85
CA SER A 485 52.51 16.16 25.07
C SER A 485 52.64 17.13 23.89
N ARG A 486 52.11 16.75 22.71
CA ARG A 486 51.93 17.60 21.54
C ARG A 486 50.50 17.40 20.98
N PRO A 487 49.91 18.40 20.29
CA PRO A 487 48.73 18.19 19.48
C PRO A 487 49.00 17.07 18.46
N ARG A 488 48.00 16.22 18.22
CA ARG A 488 48.06 15.23 17.13
C ARG A 488 47.67 15.91 15.83
N GLU A 489 48.39 15.63 14.76
CA GLU A 489 48.03 16.07 13.43
C GLU A 489 46.89 15.18 12.91
N VAL A 490 45.73 15.79 12.63
CA VAL A 490 44.62 15.16 11.91
C VAL A 490 44.17 16.16 10.84
N ARG A 491 44.05 15.71 9.60
CA ARG A 491 43.70 16.55 8.44
C ARG A 491 42.99 15.74 7.35
N PRO A 492 42.23 16.39 6.43
CA PRO A 492 41.64 15.70 5.29
C PRO A 492 42.66 14.93 4.45
N LEU A 493 42.24 13.80 3.92
CA LEU A 493 42.98 13.00 2.95
C LEU A 493 42.52 13.34 1.53
N ASP A 494 43.48 13.41 0.61
CA ASP A 494 43.24 13.60 -0.82
C ASP A 494 43.39 12.29 -1.61
N ALA A 495 43.15 12.35 -2.93
CA ALA A 495 43.15 11.20 -3.82
C ALA A 495 44.47 10.38 -3.81
N SER A 496 45.61 10.95 -3.41
CA SER A 496 46.87 10.21 -3.32
C SER A 496 46.86 9.08 -2.27
N PHE A 497 45.97 9.17 -1.28
CA PHE A 497 45.85 8.17 -0.21
C PHE A 497 44.89 7.01 -0.55
N ALA A 498 44.20 7.04 -1.70
CA ALA A 498 43.17 6.06 -2.06
C ALA A 498 43.67 4.60 -2.02
N SER A 499 44.90 4.34 -2.47
CA SER A 499 45.50 3.00 -2.44
C SER A 499 45.67 2.49 -1.02
N VAL A 500 46.23 3.32 -0.13
CA VAL A 500 46.51 2.96 1.27
C VAL A 500 45.20 2.79 2.05
N VAL A 501 44.19 3.61 1.80
CA VAL A 501 42.88 3.46 2.45
C VAL A 501 42.20 2.15 2.04
N ARG A 502 42.24 1.77 0.75
CA ARG A 502 41.72 0.47 0.29
C ARG A 502 42.42 -0.72 0.93
N GLU A 503 43.75 -0.68 0.97
CA GLU A 503 44.58 -1.76 1.52
C GLU A 503 44.43 -1.93 3.04
N ARG A 504 44.14 -0.83 3.76
CA ARG A 504 44.17 -0.78 5.23
C ARG A 504 42.79 -0.66 5.88
N TYR A 505 41.70 -0.65 5.10
CA TYR A 505 40.34 -0.71 5.65
C TYR A 505 39.96 -2.17 5.92
N SER A 506 39.46 -2.50 7.12
CA SER A 506 39.08 -3.89 7.44
C SER A 506 37.81 -4.38 6.74
N HIS A 507 37.03 -3.46 6.15
CA HIS A 507 35.74 -3.77 5.52
C HIS A 507 35.57 -3.15 4.12
N PRO A 508 36.50 -3.44 3.16
CA PRO A 508 36.43 -2.88 1.82
C PRO A 508 35.14 -3.28 1.07
N GLU A 509 34.49 -4.37 1.45
CA GLU A 509 33.19 -4.84 0.94
C GLU A 509 32.05 -3.84 1.17
N TYR A 510 32.16 -2.94 2.16
CA TYR A 510 31.16 -1.90 2.42
C TYR A 510 31.35 -0.64 1.55
N LEU A 511 32.43 -0.54 0.77
CA LEU A 511 32.67 0.57 -0.16
C LEU A 511 32.17 0.22 -1.57
N ARG A 512 31.20 0.99 -2.07
CA ARG A 512 30.81 0.90 -3.48
C ARG A 512 31.87 1.51 -4.41
N GLN A 513 31.80 1.11 -5.67
CA GLN A 513 32.69 1.60 -6.72
C GLN A 513 32.62 3.15 -6.80
N GLY A 514 33.77 3.81 -6.62
CA GLY A 514 33.88 5.28 -6.65
C GLY A 514 33.49 6.00 -5.37
N GLU A 515 32.99 5.30 -4.34
CA GLU A 515 32.58 5.90 -3.06
C GLU A 515 33.77 6.54 -2.32
N LEU A 516 34.88 5.81 -2.22
CA LEU A 516 36.13 6.29 -1.61
C LEU A 516 36.68 7.52 -2.35
N GLU A 517 36.71 7.50 -3.68
CA GLU A 517 37.09 8.66 -4.49
C GLU A 517 36.18 9.87 -4.21
N GLY A 518 34.88 9.64 -4.02
CA GLY A 518 33.92 10.65 -3.60
C GLY A 518 34.26 11.26 -2.24
N LEU A 519 34.49 10.43 -1.22
CA LEU A 519 34.85 10.86 0.14
C LEU A 519 36.16 11.66 0.16
N LEU A 520 37.20 11.20 -0.54
CA LEU A 520 38.49 11.88 -0.66
C LEU A 520 38.37 13.22 -1.40
N LYS A 521 37.63 13.26 -2.52
CA LYS A 521 37.41 14.48 -3.30
C LYS A 521 36.63 15.54 -2.51
N GLN A 522 35.73 15.12 -1.62
CA GLN A 522 34.94 16.01 -0.77
C GLN A 522 35.63 16.35 0.57
N GLY A 523 36.81 15.77 0.86
CA GLY A 523 37.52 15.96 2.12
C GLY A 523 36.83 15.33 3.35
N LEU A 524 35.90 14.39 3.13
CA LEU A 524 35.11 13.76 4.19
C LEU A 524 35.87 12.68 4.96
N LEU A 525 36.96 12.16 4.39
CA LEU A 525 37.89 11.24 5.03
C LEU A 525 39.05 12.01 5.68
N LEU A 526 39.25 11.84 6.99
CA LEU A 526 40.32 12.45 7.77
C LEU A 526 41.40 11.42 8.08
N GLY A 527 42.67 11.80 8.02
CA GLY A 527 43.82 10.97 8.36
C GLY A 527 44.62 11.56 9.53
N GLY A 528 45.14 10.69 10.38
CA GLY A 528 46.03 11.03 11.48
C GLY A 528 47.48 10.82 11.09
N PHE A 529 48.37 11.72 11.48
CA PHE A 529 49.78 11.71 11.06
C PHE A 529 50.76 11.72 12.24
N GLU A 530 51.75 10.82 12.21
CA GLU A 530 52.86 10.73 13.18
C GLU A 530 54.18 10.79 12.40
N GLY A 531 54.97 11.86 12.57
CA GLY A 531 56.23 12.04 11.82
C GLY A 531 56.06 12.31 10.31
N GLY A 532 54.84 12.59 9.84
CA GLY A 532 54.50 12.75 8.42
C GLY A 532 53.93 11.48 7.78
N GLU A 533 53.98 10.33 8.47
CA GLU A 533 53.38 9.07 8.02
C GLU A 533 51.91 8.98 8.46
N LEU A 534 51.06 8.40 7.62
CA LEU A 534 49.65 8.12 7.94
C LEU A 534 49.59 6.97 8.95
N VAL A 535 48.87 7.15 10.06
CA VAL A 535 48.75 6.13 11.14
C VAL A 535 47.33 5.61 11.37
N GLY A 536 46.37 6.11 10.61
CA GLY A 536 44.96 5.77 10.70
C GLY A 536 44.07 6.82 10.04
N PHE A 537 42.80 6.48 9.83
CA PHE A 537 41.80 7.34 9.19
C PHE A 537 40.40 7.17 9.79
N VAL A 538 39.49 8.09 9.45
CA VAL A 538 38.06 8.07 9.82
C VAL A 538 37.24 8.82 8.75
N GLY A 539 36.03 8.35 8.44
CA GLY A 539 35.21 8.82 7.32
C GLY A 539 33.74 9.00 7.63
N GLU A 540 32.93 8.97 6.57
CA GLU A 540 31.46 8.97 6.63
C GLU A 540 30.93 7.85 5.72
N HIS A 541 29.86 7.19 6.15
CA HIS A 541 29.07 6.30 5.28
C HIS A 541 28.01 7.12 4.51
N PRO A 542 27.35 6.56 3.48
CA PRO A 542 26.41 7.33 2.64
C PRO A 542 25.26 8.00 3.41
N GLY A 543 24.80 7.42 4.52
CA GLY A 543 23.79 8.01 5.42
C GLY A 543 24.29 9.21 6.25
N GLY A 544 25.59 9.53 6.16
CA GLY A 544 26.24 10.60 6.90
C GLY A 544 26.62 10.24 8.35
N SER A 545 26.47 8.99 8.76
CA SER A 545 27.09 8.46 9.98
C SER A 545 28.62 8.52 9.87
N MET A 546 29.29 8.83 10.98
CA MET A 546 30.74 8.69 11.09
C MET A 546 31.07 7.19 11.10
N GLY A 547 32.13 6.81 10.40
CA GLY A 547 32.53 5.42 10.26
C GLY A 547 33.93 5.29 9.69
N MET A 548 34.26 4.13 9.13
CA MET A 548 35.59 3.84 8.57
C MET A 548 36.76 4.16 9.54
N LEU A 549 36.56 4.06 10.85
CA LEU A 549 37.57 4.40 11.86
C LEU A 549 38.63 3.30 11.94
N GLU A 550 39.78 3.54 11.33
CA GLU A 550 40.92 2.62 11.34
C GLU A 550 42.14 3.23 12.03
N VAL A 551 42.78 2.41 12.86
CA VAL A 551 44.10 2.71 13.43
C VAL A 551 45.03 1.58 13.05
N PHE A 552 46.11 1.93 12.36
CA PHE A 552 47.08 0.99 11.85
C PHE A 552 47.69 0.16 13.00
N PRO A 553 47.84 -1.18 12.87
CA PRO A 553 48.20 -2.07 13.98
C PRO A 553 49.38 -1.60 14.84
N GLU A 554 50.38 -1.02 14.21
CA GLU A 554 51.63 -0.50 14.77
C GLU A 554 51.41 0.69 15.71
N HIS A 555 50.31 1.44 15.53
CA HIS A 555 49.93 2.64 16.28
C HIS A 555 48.68 2.44 17.17
N ARG A 556 48.11 1.22 17.22
CA ARG A 556 47.00 0.86 18.13
C ARG A 556 47.41 1.01 19.60
N GLY A 557 46.44 1.20 20.48
CA GLY A 557 46.68 1.48 21.91
C GLY A 557 47.25 2.87 22.22
N ARG A 558 47.86 3.56 21.26
CA ARG A 558 48.46 4.90 21.44
C ARG A 558 47.46 6.06 21.42
N GLY A 559 46.15 5.80 21.53
CA GLY A 559 45.11 6.83 21.60
C GLY A 559 44.74 7.54 20.27
N TRP A 560 45.19 7.02 19.12
CA TRP A 560 44.87 7.61 17.80
C TRP A 560 43.39 7.55 17.43
N GLY A 561 42.68 6.47 17.76
CA GLY A 561 41.24 6.35 17.48
C GLY A 561 40.39 7.43 18.18
N GLU A 562 40.72 7.80 19.42
CA GLU A 562 40.02 8.90 20.11
C GLU A 562 40.33 10.27 19.48
N ALA A 563 41.51 10.45 18.90
CA ALA A 563 41.88 11.69 18.23
C ALA A 563 41.18 11.86 16.87
N LEU A 564 41.15 10.78 16.07
CA LEU A 564 40.43 10.71 14.79
C LEU A 564 38.94 10.95 14.99
N GLU A 565 38.29 10.16 15.85
CA GLU A 565 36.85 10.26 16.11
C GLU A 565 36.47 11.65 16.65
N ARG A 566 37.28 12.22 17.55
CA ARG A 566 37.07 13.58 18.07
C ARG A 566 37.18 14.64 16.97
N ALA A 567 38.19 14.55 16.11
CA ALA A 567 38.34 15.45 14.97
C ALA A 567 37.15 15.33 14.00
N LYS A 568 36.61 14.12 13.80
CA LYS A 568 35.44 13.91 12.94
C LYS A 568 34.13 14.44 13.54
N ILE A 569 33.95 14.31 14.84
CA ILE A 569 32.88 14.96 15.60
C ILE A 569 32.97 16.49 15.46
N GLU A 570 34.18 17.05 15.57
CA GLU A 570 34.41 18.49 15.43
C GLU A 570 34.19 19.00 14.00
N ASP A 571 34.56 18.22 12.97
CA ASP A 571 34.24 18.46 11.54
C ASP A 571 32.71 18.51 11.30
N GLN A 572 31.97 17.47 11.70
CA GLN A 572 30.51 17.45 11.52
C GLN A 572 29.82 18.58 12.29
N LEU A 573 30.26 18.91 13.51
CA LEU A 573 29.74 20.06 14.26
C LEU A 573 30.04 21.40 13.56
N ALA A 574 31.22 21.57 12.98
CA ALA A 574 31.58 22.78 12.23
C ALA A 574 30.73 22.96 10.95
N ARG A 575 30.29 21.84 10.34
CA ARG A 575 29.35 21.79 9.21
C ARG A 575 27.87 21.96 9.63
N GLY A 576 27.57 22.23 10.90
CA GLY A 576 26.19 22.37 11.39
C GLY A 576 25.41 21.05 11.42
N LEU A 577 26.11 19.91 11.48
CA LEU A 577 25.53 18.58 11.54
C LEU A 577 25.49 18.05 12.98
N ARG A 578 24.61 17.09 13.27
CA ARG A 578 24.63 16.33 14.52
C ARG A 578 25.48 15.07 14.32
N PRO A 579 26.66 14.94 14.97
CA PRO A 579 27.51 13.76 14.81
C PRO A 579 26.86 12.52 15.39
N TRP A 580 26.92 11.43 14.64
CA TRP A 580 26.44 10.11 15.04
C TRP A 580 27.21 9.02 14.33
N CYS A 581 27.19 7.81 14.89
CA CYS A 581 27.79 6.63 14.29
C CYS A 581 27.03 5.36 14.66
N GLU A 582 27.33 4.31 13.93
CA GLU A 582 26.75 2.98 14.05
C GLU A 582 27.82 2.04 14.60
N VAL A 583 27.49 1.27 15.65
CA VAL A 583 28.45 0.39 16.29
C VAL A 583 27.82 -0.96 16.56
N TRP A 584 28.43 -2.02 16.03
CA TRP A 584 27.98 -3.39 16.25
C TRP A 584 28.14 -3.77 17.73
N PRO A 585 27.18 -4.47 18.35
CA PRO A 585 27.18 -4.76 19.79
C PRO A 585 28.44 -5.50 20.28
N GLU A 586 29.08 -6.28 19.40
CA GLU A 586 30.32 -7.04 19.61
C GLU A 586 31.53 -6.12 19.80
N ASN A 587 31.54 -4.96 19.14
CA ASN A 587 32.66 -4.02 19.15
C ASN A 587 32.70 -3.20 20.46
N ARG A 588 33.04 -3.90 21.55
CA ARG A 588 33.08 -3.35 22.91
C ARG A 588 34.07 -2.18 23.04
N ASP A 589 35.12 -2.12 22.23
CA ASP A 589 36.08 -1.02 22.25
C ASP A 589 35.54 0.27 21.62
N SER A 590 34.89 0.18 20.46
CA SER A 590 34.17 1.33 19.89
C SER A 590 33.07 1.80 20.84
N LEU A 591 32.25 0.89 21.39
CA LEU A 591 31.23 1.24 22.39
C LEU A 591 31.82 1.87 23.68
N ARG A 592 33.06 1.55 24.07
CA ARG A 592 33.78 2.22 25.16
C ARG A 592 34.25 3.62 24.75
N LEU A 593 34.76 3.76 23.52
CA LEU A 593 35.20 5.03 22.95
C LEU A 593 34.04 6.04 22.86
N GLN A 594 32.90 5.63 22.30
CA GLN A 594 31.74 6.52 22.14
C GLN A 594 31.23 7.06 23.48
N ARG A 595 31.12 6.20 24.50
CA ARG A 595 30.74 6.61 25.86
C ARG A 595 31.75 7.57 26.51
N ARG A 596 33.05 7.41 26.21
CA ARG A 596 34.13 8.28 26.71
C ARG A 596 34.09 9.67 26.06
N LEU A 597 33.88 9.73 24.75
CA LEU A 597 33.66 10.96 23.99
C LEU A 597 32.37 11.67 24.39
N GLY A 598 31.40 10.92 24.93
CA GLY A 598 30.18 11.43 25.54
C GLY A 598 28.92 11.26 24.69
N LEU A 599 28.98 10.43 23.64
CA LEU A 599 27.82 10.08 22.85
C LEU A 599 26.84 9.23 23.67
N LYS A 600 25.55 9.41 23.42
CA LYS A 600 24.50 8.52 23.93
C LYS A 600 24.40 7.30 23.03
N VAL A 601 24.66 6.14 23.60
CA VAL A 601 24.56 4.83 22.95
C VAL A 601 23.14 4.29 23.16
N GLN A 602 22.40 4.03 22.09
CA GLN A 602 21.10 3.36 22.10
C GLN A 602 21.28 1.84 22.26
N ALA A 603 20.23 1.10 22.61
CA ALA A 603 20.32 -0.35 22.73
C ALA A 603 20.34 -1.01 21.34
N ALA A 604 21.16 -2.05 21.16
CA ALA A 604 21.33 -2.69 19.86
C ALA A 604 20.07 -3.38 19.32
N ASN A 605 19.09 -3.67 20.18
CA ASN A 605 17.80 -4.25 19.81
C ASN A 605 16.75 -3.21 19.38
N GLU A 606 17.11 -1.93 19.25
CA GLU A 606 16.20 -0.88 18.75
C GLU A 606 16.23 -0.72 17.22
N SER A 607 17.25 -1.25 16.53
CA SER A 607 17.42 -1.16 15.07
C SER A 607 18.40 -2.21 14.54
N CYS A 608 18.22 -2.66 13.31
CA CYS A 608 19.13 -3.61 12.65
C CYS A 608 19.26 -3.37 11.14
N TYR A 609 20.39 -3.80 10.59
CA TYR A 609 20.50 -4.05 9.16
C TYR A 609 19.99 -5.45 8.85
N ILE A 610 19.27 -5.60 7.74
CA ILE A 610 18.74 -6.86 7.26
C ILE A 610 19.16 -7.00 5.80
N SER A 611 19.84 -8.08 5.42
CA SER A 611 20.38 -8.28 4.07
C SER A 611 20.24 -9.72 3.60
N ARG A 612 20.55 -9.98 2.33
CA ARG A 612 20.79 -11.36 1.84
C ARG A 612 21.90 -12.02 2.67
N ALA A 613 21.84 -13.34 2.79
CA ALA A 613 22.95 -14.12 3.32
C ALA A 613 24.18 -13.97 2.41
N PRO A 614 25.41 -14.04 2.94
CA PRO A 614 26.61 -14.17 2.12
C PRO A 614 26.50 -15.46 1.28
N GLU A 615 26.86 -15.42 0.00
CA GLU A 615 26.95 -16.64 -0.80
C GLU A 615 27.96 -17.61 -0.17
N ALA A 616 27.62 -18.90 -0.17
CA ALA A 616 28.44 -19.97 0.40
C ALA A 616 29.71 -20.22 -0.43
N GLY A 617 30.67 -19.30 -0.33
CA GLY A 617 31.92 -19.27 -1.09
C GLY A 617 32.98 -18.33 -0.53
N GLU A 618 32.58 -17.22 0.12
CA GLU A 618 33.53 -16.23 0.67
C GLU A 618 33.28 -15.92 2.15
N VAL A 619 33.61 -16.88 3.03
CA VAL A 619 33.76 -16.61 4.47
C VAL A 619 35.08 -17.19 4.97
N VAL A 620 36.11 -16.35 5.01
CA VAL A 620 37.21 -16.54 5.97
C VAL A 620 36.71 -15.98 7.30
N ALA A 621 36.24 -16.87 8.18
CA ALA A 621 35.72 -16.47 9.48
C ALA A 621 36.82 -15.79 10.33
N PRO A 622 36.58 -14.60 10.91
CA PRO A 622 37.33 -14.16 12.06
C PRO A 622 36.99 -15.08 13.24
N GLU A 623 38.00 -15.61 13.93
CA GLU A 623 37.79 -16.46 15.11
C GLU A 623 37.00 -15.70 16.19
N GLY A 624 35.79 -16.17 16.54
CA GLY A 624 35.01 -15.57 17.63
C GLY A 624 33.48 -15.76 17.62
N ALA A 625 32.89 -16.25 16.53
CA ALA A 625 31.45 -16.54 16.51
C ALA A 625 31.13 -17.83 17.31
N GLY A 626 30.41 -17.68 18.42
CA GLY A 626 29.82 -18.79 19.17
C GLY A 626 28.32 -18.85 18.94
N ASP A 627 27.82 -19.99 18.47
CA ASP A 627 26.39 -20.23 18.25
C ASP A 627 25.59 -20.04 19.54
N GLY A 628 24.47 -19.31 19.46
CA GLY A 628 23.76 -18.91 20.69
C GLY A 628 22.31 -18.45 20.56
N TRP A 629 21.66 -18.54 19.39
CA TRP A 629 20.23 -18.22 19.23
C TRP A 629 19.51 -19.17 18.27
N ALA A 630 19.43 -20.44 18.66
CA ALA A 630 18.37 -21.34 18.24
C ALA A 630 17.78 -22.01 19.50
N HIS A 631 16.45 -22.16 19.52
CA HIS A 631 15.61 -22.67 20.63
C HIS A 631 15.42 -21.71 21.83
N GLY A 632 14.17 -21.29 22.08
CA GLY A 632 13.84 -20.51 23.26
C GLY A 632 12.46 -19.84 23.35
N ALA A 633 11.37 -20.46 22.87
CA ALA A 633 9.98 -20.12 23.28
C ALA A 633 8.96 -21.11 22.70
N GLY A 634 8.82 -22.28 23.32
CA GLY A 634 7.68 -23.17 23.14
C GLY A 634 7.24 -23.66 24.51
N GLU A 635 6.12 -23.16 25.01
CA GLU A 635 5.57 -23.57 26.31
C GLU A 635 4.59 -24.74 26.11
N GLU A 636 4.99 -25.94 26.54
CA GLU A 636 4.06 -27.06 26.73
C GLU A 636 3.43 -27.00 28.14
N PRO A 637 2.11 -27.21 28.29
CA PRO A 637 1.51 -27.51 29.58
C PRO A 637 1.70 -28.99 29.96
N ALA A 638 1.83 -29.25 31.25
CA ALA A 638 2.28 -30.54 31.78
C ALA A 638 1.27 -31.69 31.60
N GLN A 639 1.81 -32.90 31.36
CA GLN A 639 1.06 -34.15 31.45
C GLN A 639 0.71 -34.49 32.90
N GLY A 640 -0.57 -34.70 33.17
CA GLY A 640 -1.07 -35.45 34.32
C GLY A 640 -1.96 -36.57 33.79
N GLY A 641 -1.51 -37.82 33.86
CA GLY A 641 -2.23 -38.95 33.28
C GLY A 641 -3.29 -39.51 34.22
N ASP A 642 -4.37 -40.05 33.65
CA ASP A 642 -5.01 -41.25 34.17
C ASP A 642 -5.56 -42.12 33.02
N THR A 643 -5.95 -43.34 33.35
CA THR A 643 -6.09 -44.49 32.45
C THR A 643 -7.55 -44.84 32.13
N ALA A 644 -7.84 -45.24 30.88
CA ALA A 644 -8.83 -46.30 30.55
C ALA A 644 -8.92 -46.63 29.03
N GLN A 645 -8.73 -47.91 28.70
CA GLN A 645 -9.50 -48.75 27.76
C GLN A 645 -10.14 -48.13 26.49
N THR A 646 -9.60 -48.44 25.29
CA THR A 646 -10.03 -49.51 24.33
C THR A 646 -11.40 -49.31 23.67
N ASP A 647 -11.42 -48.99 22.37
CA ASP A 647 -11.83 -49.95 21.30
C ASP A 647 -11.71 -49.35 19.88
N GLU A 648 -11.42 -50.22 18.91
CA GLU A 648 -11.37 -49.99 17.44
C GLU A 648 -12.37 -50.97 16.76
N PRO A 649 -12.71 -50.83 15.45
CA PRO A 649 -12.73 -49.64 14.61
C PRO A 649 -14.21 -49.41 14.13
N PRO A 650 -14.74 -49.77 12.93
CA PRO A 650 -14.19 -50.05 11.59
C PRO A 650 -14.35 -48.88 10.59
N ALA A 651 -13.78 -49.02 9.40
CA ALA A 651 -13.89 -48.09 8.27
C ALA A 651 -15.11 -48.36 7.36
N CYS A 652 -15.54 -47.35 6.59
CA CYS A 652 -16.26 -47.53 5.32
C CYS A 652 -15.65 -46.63 4.23
N ALA A 653 -15.42 -47.21 3.05
CA ALA A 653 -15.07 -46.49 1.83
C ALA A 653 -16.33 -45.99 1.10
N GLY A 654 -16.18 -45.02 0.21
CA GLY A 654 -17.25 -44.54 -0.67
C GLY A 654 -16.71 -43.73 -1.84
N ASP A 655 -16.85 -44.28 -3.04
CA ASP A 655 -16.44 -43.66 -4.31
C ASP A 655 -17.09 -42.29 -4.57
N GLY A 656 -16.41 -41.43 -5.34
CA GLY A 656 -17.03 -40.25 -5.94
C GLY A 656 -17.92 -40.59 -7.15
N PRO A 657 -18.40 -39.58 -7.87
CA PRO A 657 -18.16 -39.62 -9.30
C PRO A 657 -17.71 -38.28 -9.89
N ARG A 658 -17.17 -38.39 -11.11
CA ARG A 658 -16.79 -37.26 -11.97
C ARG A 658 -18.04 -36.57 -12.52
N HIS A 659 -17.96 -35.27 -12.72
CA HIS A 659 -18.40 -34.66 -13.98
C HIS A 659 -17.57 -33.43 -14.33
#